data_AF-A0A496UZL1-F1
#
_entry.id   AF-A0A496UZL1-F1
#
_cell.length_a   1.000
_cell.length_b   1.000
_cell.length_c   1.000
_cell.angle_alpha   90.00
_cell.angle_beta   90.00
_cell.angle_gamma   90.00
#
_symmetry.space_group_name_H-M   'P 1'
#
loop_
_entity.id
_entity.type
_entity.pdbx_description
1 polymer ?
#
loop_
_entity_poly.entity_id
_entity_poly.type
_entity_poly.pdbx_seq_one_letter_code
_entity_poly.pdbx_strand_id
1 'polypeptide(L)'
;MKLKPFILAFCLLTLALPQLVLADDLELGKASAVNVHTLQVKPEQIRFLGMVQFGDGTFAKEVNVKTTDVVDVSGLITLIKPENINDVVISAFAPAKVLVYVVSINRSRTGAFILGKTPTGKVQLSEWQGDFKTLSSRPFMELMQMPSRGMIEVPIYQGQLGAGNYQAFLGFLYPSQQARQFMYASSPRPIHIRVNNAEPSKLEGEFVAKENFLPNPDGFGFPNYGDLNLETDLTDEDVIGFLGQDQACYLSPQGKCILKALAQQWKRQQIESAGGGHCYGMAVASVRLKKGLPFKGKTQPTDFQSGATTTLDLQKSAVRHLIAYYFTAQFSGPIQTLYNDSQKPSKVLQTIIDQMNTDDPIAVIAIFKRDYSGGHAITPYAVQDKGNGEFWVYVYDNNYPDNASRVVKINRDQETWSYEAQTNPNAPIDLYEGDAGSGTLVAIPLSANENLPPFETRDVVEFQFAGQGQQMLIENWDEQRIGYDFETERHVNEIEGAEIVPVFDVGAPPRYRVPVSNTDKIAGNDFDKFLGQMFGVTVGALPGQAFERQADATLFMRASKAIAGFGNINLAPNEKFEVAIHPSAEMVYLHSATTQKPEIFLAVDDEETQQGYIYELSNLELVEGTDLMVMVDGLDLIVFSVAGLDEDAPTVTPLDSSTYSLRVTKMDASGQASARSTKLEVRAGEKTRVRVKQWGNDNTRAGNRDGDEGVIEVEVIE
;
A
#
# COMPACT_ATOMS: atom_id res chain seq x y z
N MET A 1 -41.35 0.55 77.12
CA MET A 1 -41.04 -0.37 78.24
C MET A 1 -41.69 -1.73 77.96
N LYS A 2 -40.91 -2.69 77.44
CA LYS A 2 -40.99 -4.14 77.69
C LYS A 2 -39.96 -4.83 76.78
N LEU A 3 -38.77 -5.03 77.35
CA LEU A 3 -37.80 -6.05 76.93
C LEU A 3 -38.22 -7.39 77.52
N LYS A 4 -37.87 -8.50 76.83
CA LYS A 4 -37.15 -9.72 77.31
C LYS A 4 -37.43 -10.95 76.38
N PRO A 5 -36.65 -12.06 76.41
CA PRO A 5 -35.25 -12.18 75.93
C PRO A 5 -34.89 -13.59 75.32
N PHE A 6 -33.63 -13.74 74.86
CA PHE A 6 -32.72 -14.92 74.95
C PHE A 6 -33.15 -16.37 74.54
N ILE A 7 -32.43 -17.00 73.59
CA ILE A 7 -31.56 -18.21 73.73
C ILE A 7 -31.16 -18.86 72.38
N LEU A 8 -29.84 -19.05 72.24
CA LEU A 8 -28.99 -20.06 71.55
C LEU A 8 -29.57 -21.11 70.55
N ALA A 9 -28.84 -21.23 69.41
CA ALA A 9 -28.11 -22.42 68.92
C ALA A 9 -28.50 -23.09 67.57
N PHE A 10 -27.45 -23.30 66.76
CA PHE A 10 -27.16 -24.35 65.77
C PHE A 10 -27.60 -24.25 64.29
N CYS A 11 -26.57 -24.26 63.43
CA CYS A 11 -26.41 -24.79 62.06
C CYS A 11 -27.53 -24.66 61.01
N LEU A 12 -27.24 -23.96 59.90
CA LEU A 12 -26.93 -24.57 58.59
C LEU A 12 -26.54 -23.45 57.61
N LEU A 13 -25.27 -23.38 57.23
CA LEU A 13 -24.83 -22.55 56.10
C LEU A 13 -24.80 -23.44 54.85
N THR A 14 -25.88 -23.39 54.08
CA THR A 14 -25.89 -23.70 52.66
C THR A 14 -25.85 -22.38 51.91
N LEU A 15 -24.70 -21.96 51.40
CA LEU A 15 -24.66 -20.96 50.33
C LEU A 15 -23.56 -21.34 49.33
N ALA A 16 -24.06 -21.70 48.16
CA ALA A 16 -23.45 -21.85 46.85
C ALA A 16 -21.95 -21.51 46.72
N LEU A 17 -21.20 -22.52 46.28
CA LEU A 17 -19.95 -22.34 45.54
C LEU A 17 -20.17 -21.37 44.35
N PRO A 18 -19.31 -20.37 44.11
CA PRO A 18 -19.27 -19.73 42.81
C PRO A 18 -18.76 -20.77 41.81
N GLN A 19 -19.56 -21.03 40.77
CA GLN A 19 -19.15 -21.82 39.62
C GLN A 19 -17.86 -21.22 39.06
N LEU A 20 -16.83 -22.05 38.98
CA LEU A 20 -15.67 -21.80 38.16
C LEU A 20 -16.17 -21.56 36.73
N VAL A 21 -16.13 -20.29 36.31
CA VAL A 21 -16.19 -19.94 34.89
C VAL A 21 -14.94 -20.56 34.27
N LEU A 22 -15.14 -21.62 33.49
CA LEU A 22 -14.14 -22.12 32.56
C LEU A 22 -13.86 -21.00 31.55
N ALA A 23 -12.60 -20.82 31.20
CA ALA A 23 -12.08 -19.69 30.44
C ALA A 23 -12.53 -19.66 28.97
N ASP A 24 -13.55 -20.42 28.60
CA ASP A 24 -13.89 -20.73 27.21
C ASP A 24 -14.86 -19.71 26.58
N ASP A 25 -15.50 -18.83 27.35
CA ASP A 25 -16.49 -17.84 26.84
C ASP A 25 -16.11 -16.37 27.16
N LEU A 26 -14.95 -15.92 26.70
CA LEU A 26 -14.53 -14.51 26.80
C LEU A 26 -14.62 -13.82 25.43
N GLU A 27 -15.78 -13.23 25.13
CA GLU A 27 -15.99 -12.46 23.90
C GLU A 27 -15.32 -11.08 23.96
N LEU A 28 -14.17 -10.94 23.29
CA LEU A 28 -13.53 -9.66 22.99
C LEU A 28 -14.45 -8.80 22.11
N GLY A 29 -14.98 -7.69 22.65
CA GLY A 29 -15.74 -6.67 21.87
C GLY A 29 -16.98 -6.06 22.52
N LYS A 30 -17.42 -6.51 23.71
CA LYS A 30 -18.69 -6.04 24.33
C LYS A 30 -18.58 -4.86 25.32
N ALA A 31 -17.38 -4.36 25.62
CA ALA A 31 -17.12 -3.35 26.66
C ALA A 31 -16.90 -1.91 26.12
N SER A 32 -16.74 -0.89 26.98
CA SER A 32 -16.68 0.55 26.59
C SER A 32 -15.24 1.03 26.30
N ALA A 33 -15.08 2.06 25.45
CA ALA A 33 -13.83 2.37 24.74
C ALA A 33 -12.91 3.44 25.37
N VAL A 34 -11.58 3.40 25.07
CA VAL A 34 -10.58 4.44 25.43
C VAL A 34 -9.50 4.66 24.34
N ASN A 35 -8.99 5.89 24.21
CA ASN A 35 -8.03 6.39 23.20
C ASN A 35 -6.55 6.17 23.61
N VAL A 36 -5.73 5.65 22.69
CA VAL A 36 -4.32 5.24 22.89
C VAL A 36 -3.28 6.15 22.21
N HIS A 37 -3.67 7.20 21.49
CA HIS A 37 -2.76 8.07 20.71
C HIS A 37 -1.82 8.96 21.55
N THR A 38 -1.87 8.90 22.89
CA THR A 38 -1.06 9.73 23.79
C THR A 38 0.15 8.99 24.40
N LEU A 39 0.51 7.83 23.88
CA LEU A 39 1.61 7.01 24.43
C LEU A 39 2.99 7.56 23.99
N GLN A 40 3.80 8.02 24.95
CA GLN A 40 5.23 8.28 24.73
C GLN A 40 6.01 6.95 24.75
N VAL A 41 6.56 6.55 23.61
CA VAL A 41 7.32 5.31 23.42
C VAL A 41 8.83 5.59 23.42
N LYS A 42 9.63 4.80 24.16
CA LYS A 42 11.11 4.85 24.15
C LYS A 42 11.68 3.47 23.76
N PRO A 43 12.02 3.23 22.48
CA PRO A 43 12.27 1.89 21.92
C PRO A 43 13.72 1.36 22.03
N GLU A 44 14.65 2.08 22.64
CA GLU A 44 16.09 1.89 22.37
C GLU A 44 16.77 0.69 23.07
N GLN A 45 16.05 -0.10 23.87
CA GLN A 45 16.66 -1.16 24.70
C GLN A 45 16.05 -2.56 24.52
N ILE A 46 14.84 -2.70 23.96
CA ILE A 46 14.13 -3.98 23.82
C ILE A 46 13.43 -4.04 22.47
N ARG A 47 13.66 -5.13 21.71
CA ARG A 47 12.91 -5.49 20.50
C ARG A 47 11.87 -6.54 20.82
N PHE A 48 10.67 -6.35 20.31
CA PHE A 48 9.61 -7.35 20.33
C PHE A 48 9.19 -7.74 18.92
N LEU A 49 8.93 -9.02 18.71
CA LEU A 49 8.36 -9.59 17.50
C LEU A 49 7.12 -10.41 17.88
N GLY A 50 5.94 -9.80 17.77
CA GLY A 50 4.67 -10.51 17.97
C GLY A 50 4.36 -11.45 16.82
N MET A 51 3.78 -12.62 17.12
CA MET A 51 3.40 -13.62 16.13
C MET A 51 2.08 -14.30 16.53
N VAL A 52 1.33 -14.79 15.53
CA VAL A 52 0.15 -15.64 15.74
C VAL A 52 0.39 -16.93 15.01
N GLN A 53 0.19 -18.01 15.74
CA GLN A 53 0.12 -19.35 15.21
C GLN A 53 -1.35 -19.72 14.97
N PHE A 54 -1.61 -20.27 13.79
CA PHE A 54 -2.92 -20.76 13.39
C PHE A 54 -2.78 -22.09 12.63
N GLY A 55 -3.84 -22.89 12.59
CA GLY A 55 -3.90 -24.11 11.77
C GLY A 55 -2.74 -25.09 12.02
N ASP A 56 -1.91 -25.31 11.00
CA ASP A 56 -0.80 -26.28 10.95
C ASP A 56 0.44 -25.89 11.77
N GLY A 57 0.42 -24.71 12.40
CA GLY A 57 1.51 -24.18 13.20
C GLY A 57 2.34 -23.09 12.53
N THR A 58 1.85 -22.54 11.42
CA THR A 58 2.46 -21.39 10.75
C THR A 58 2.34 -20.11 11.61
N PHE A 59 3.45 -19.38 11.75
CA PHE A 59 3.50 -18.10 12.46
C PHE A 59 3.41 -16.90 11.50
N ALA A 60 2.52 -15.94 11.79
CA ALA A 60 2.39 -14.71 11.02
C ALA A 60 2.08 -13.48 11.90
N LYS A 61 2.36 -12.28 11.38
CA LYS A 61 2.02 -10.99 12.04
C LYS A 61 0.62 -10.50 11.70
N GLU A 62 0.05 -11.07 10.65
CA GLU A 62 -1.30 -10.81 10.16
C GLU A 62 -1.91 -12.16 9.81
N VAL A 63 -3.08 -12.44 10.39
CA VAL A 63 -3.80 -13.68 10.14
C VAL A 63 -5.26 -13.41 9.87
N ASN A 64 -5.82 -14.23 8.99
CA ASN A 64 -7.22 -14.28 8.61
C ASN A 64 -7.77 -15.65 9.02
N VAL A 65 -8.73 -15.71 9.93
CA VAL A 65 -9.27 -16.94 10.52
C VAL A 65 -10.79 -16.89 10.61
N LYS A 66 -11.42 -18.00 10.98
CA LYS A 66 -12.86 -18.12 11.26
C LYS A 66 -13.12 -18.16 12.77
N THR A 67 -14.36 -17.86 13.18
CA THR A 67 -14.79 -17.94 14.59
C THR A 67 -14.62 -19.33 15.22
N THR A 68 -14.54 -20.39 14.41
CA THR A 68 -14.30 -21.76 14.87
C THR A 68 -12.83 -22.10 15.04
N ASP A 69 -11.93 -21.28 14.52
CA ASP A 69 -10.50 -21.58 14.51
C ASP A 69 -9.89 -21.22 15.87
N VAL A 70 -9.05 -22.11 16.38
CA VAL A 70 -8.23 -21.82 17.57
C VAL A 70 -6.99 -21.06 17.11
N VAL A 71 -6.79 -19.87 17.66
CA VAL A 71 -5.57 -19.08 17.47
C VAL A 71 -4.69 -19.17 18.70
N ASP A 72 -3.38 -19.30 18.48
CA ASP A 72 -2.37 -19.17 19.53
C ASP A 72 -1.54 -17.91 19.26
N VAL A 73 -1.80 -16.87 20.04
CA VAL A 73 -1.08 -15.60 19.99
C VAL A 73 0.11 -15.72 20.91
N SER A 74 1.31 -15.46 20.39
CA SER A 74 2.54 -15.42 21.16
C SER A 74 3.42 -14.25 20.75
N GLY A 75 4.57 -14.09 21.40
CA GLY A 75 5.50 -13.04 21.01
C GLY A 75 6.90 -13.28 21.53
N LEU A 76 7.88 -12.82 20.76
CA LEU A 76 9.30 -12.98 21.05
C LEU A 76 9.90 -11.67 21.55
N ILE A 77 10.59 -11.72 22.70
CA ILE A 77 11.28 -10.57 23.29
C ILE A 77 12.79 -10.75 23.16
N THR A 78 13.50 -9.72 22.68
CA THR A 78 14.97 -9.66 22.59
C THR A 78 15.49 -8.36 23.21
N LEU A 79 16.58 -8.42 23.98
CA LEU A 79 17.29 -7.22 24.49
C LEU A 79 18.28 -6.68 23.44
N ILE A 80 18.26 -5.37 23.18
CA ILE A 80 19.30 -4.69 22.38
C ILE A 80 20.32 -4.07 23.33
N LYS A 81 21.61 -4.36 23.13
CA LYS A 81 22.68 -3.68 23.85
C LYS A 81 22.94 -2.30 23.20
N PRO A 82 22.90 -1.17 23.93
CA PRO A 82 23.44 0.08 23.42
C PRO A 82 24.97 -0.05 23.27
N GLU A 83 25.54 0.47 22.18
CA GLU A 83 26.96 0.29 21.83
C GLU A 83 27.97 0.83 22.89
N ASN A 84 27.51 1.63 23.85
CA ASN A 84 28.37 2.36 24.80
C ASN A 84 28.22 1.99 26.29
N ILE A 85 27.69 0.81 26.64
CA ILE A 85 27.62 0.37 28.05
C ILE A 85 28.55 -0.83 28.30
N ASN A 86 29.62 -0.58 29.08
CA ASN A 86 30.48 -1.62 29.67
C ASN A 86 29.61 -2.64 30.44
N ASP A 87 30.00 -3.92 30.47
CA ASP A 87 29.25 -5.11 30.93
C ASP A 87 28.72 -5.12 32.40
N VAL A 88 28.58 -3.96 33.03
CA VAL A 88 28.14 -3.78 34.41
C VAL A 88 26.93 -2.85 34.46
N VAL A 89 25.77 -3.23 33.91
CA VAL A 89 24.39 -3.01 34.44
C VAL A 89 23.38 -3.79 33.54
N ILE A 90 23.52 -5.11 33.36
CA ILE A 90 22.44 -5.94 32.78
C ILE A 90 21.79 -6.83 33.86
N SER A 91 22.45 -7.02 35.00
CA SER A 91 21.97 -7.82 36.15
C SER A 91 20.91 -7.12 37.02
N ALA A 92 20.43 -5.93 36.65
CA ALA A 92 19.55 -5.11 37.48
C ALA A 92 18.20 -4.75 36.85
N PHE A 93 17.76 -5.44 35.79
CA PHE A 93 16.35 -5.37 35.39
C PHE A 93 15.53 -6.15 36.43
N ALA A 94 14.90 -5.41 37.35
CA ALA A 94 13.82 -5.90 38.21
C ALA A 94 12.74 -6.63 37.37
N PRO A 95 11.92 -7.53 37.96
CA PRO A 95 10.89 -8.25 37.21
C PRO A 95 10.05 -7.27 36.38
N ALA A 96 10.13 -7.42 35.06
CA ALA A 96 9.33 -6.63 34.15
C ALA A 96 7.92 -7.20 34.14
N LYS A 97 6.93 -6.32 34.35
CA LYS A 97 5.52 -6.69 34.20
C LYS A 97 5.13 -6.50 32.75
N VAL A 98 4.72 -7.59 32.10
CA VAL A 98 4.25 -7.59 30.72
C VAL A 98 2.73 -7.51 30.71
N LEU A 99 2.20 -6.64 29.87
CA LEU A 99 0.77 -6.53 29.57
C LEU A 99 0.57 -6.66 28.06
N VAL A 100 -0.47 -7.35 27.64
CA VAL A 100 -0.91 -7.33 26.23
C VAL A 100 -2.16 -6.49 26.18
N TYR A 101 -2.19 -5.49 25.31
CA TYR A 101 -3.40 -4.76 25.02
C TYR A 101 -3.97 -5.21 23.67
N VAL A 102 -5.23 -5.67 23.68
CA VAL A 102 -5.97 -6.00 22.45
C VAL A 102 -6.98 -4.91 22.20
N VAL A 103 -6.94 -4.35 20.99
CA VAL A 103 -7.88 -3.35 20.51
C VAL A 103 -8.78 -4.01 19.48
N SER A 104 -10.08 -4.06 19.74
CA SER A 104 -11.06 -4.39 18.70
C SER A 104 -11.32 -3.16 17.85
N ILE A 105 -11.23 -3.30 16.53
CA ILE A 105 -11.49 -2.25 15.54
C ILE A 105 -12.80 -2.60 14.84
N ASN A 106 -13.93 -2.29 15.50
CA ASN A 106 -15.25 -2.37 14.88
C ASN A 106 -15.95 -1.01 15.02
N ARG A 107 -16.72 -0.64 13.96
CA ARG A 107 -17.34 0.65 13.57
C ARG A 107 -18.02 1.52 14.66
N SER A 108 -18.04 1.12 15.93
CA SER A 108 -18.66 1.91 17.02
C SER A 108 -18.10 1.64 18.43
N ARG A 109 -17.13 0.72 18.61
CA ARG A 109 -16.58 0.37 19.94
C ARG A 109 -15.10 -0.04 19.85
N THR A 110 -14.22 0.83 20.31
CA THR A 110 -12.79 0.52 20.49
C THR A 110 -12.56 -0.06 21.89
N GLY A 111 -12.85 -1.34 22.11
CA GLY A 111 -12.60 -1.98 23.41
C GLY A 111 -11.11 -2.30 23.58
N ALA A 112 -10.48 -1.83 24.66
CA ALA A 112 -9.10 -2.18 25.02
C ALA A 112 -9.09 -3.15 26.21
N PHE A 113 -8.42 -4.28 26.05
CA PHE A 113 -8.35 -5.34 27.07
C PHE A 113 -6.92 -5.61 27.47
N ILE A 114 -6.69 -5.87 28.75
CA ILE A 114 -5.42 -6.38 29.23
C ILE A 114 -5.53 -7.90 29.35
N LEU A 115 -4.64 -8.62 28.67
CA LEU A 115 -4.41 -10.05 28.92
C LEU A 115 -3.25 -10.18 29.92
N GLY A 116 -3.53 -10.79 31.08
CA GLY A 116 -2.53 -11.12 32.10
C GLY A 116 -2.60 -12.60 32.47
N LYS A 117 -1.47 -13.19 32.89
CA LYS A 117 -1.49 -14.52 33.52
C LYS A 117 -1.62 -14.40 35.03
N THR A 118 -2.50 -15.20 35.62
CA THR A 118 -2.55 -15.38 37.07
C THR A 118 -1.31 -16.13 37.55
N PRO A 119 -1.02 -16.15 38.87
CA PRO A 119 0.02 -17.03 39.45
C PRO A 119 -0.19 -18.52 39.14
N THR A 120 -1.40 -18.92 38.77
CA THR A 120 -1.76 -20.29 38.37
C THR A 120 -1.58 -20.55 36.86
N GLY A 121 -1.08 -19.58 36.11
CA GLY A 121 -0.79 -19.69 34.67
C GLY A 121 -2.00 -19.50 33.75
N LYS A 122 -3.21 -19.26 34.29
CA LYS A 122 -4.42 -19.01 33.50
C LYS A 122 -4.42 -17.59 32.94
N VAL A 123 -4.82 -17.44 31.68
CA VAL A 123 -5.03 -16.14 31.05
C VAL A 123 -6.30 -15.51 31.63
N GLN A 124 -6.20 -14.26 32.08
CA GLN A 124 -7.31 -13.47 32.59
C GLN A 124 -7.46 -12.21 31.73
N LEU A 125 -8.65 -12.01 31.17
CA LEU A 125 -9.03 -10.79 30.46
C LEU A 125 -9.57 -9.77 31.46
N SER A 126 -9.20 -8.50 31.31
CA SER A 126 -9.80 -7.40 32.07
C SER A 126 -9.94 -6.16 31.20
N GLU A 127 -11.12 -5.53 31.24
CA GLU A 127 -11.37 -4.25 30.59
C GLU A 127 -10.43 -3.17 31.16
N TRP A 128 -9.75 -2.44 30.28
CA TRP A 128 -8.89 -1.32 30.65
C TRP A 128 -9.60 0.00 30.41
N GLN A 129 -9.87 0.73 31.50
CA GLN A 129 -10.56 2.02 31.47
C GLN A 129 -9.62 3.21 31.18
N GLY A 130 -8.45 2.96 30.57
CA GLY A 130 -7.52 4.03 30.16
C GLY A 130 -6.79 4.77 31.28
N ASP A 131 -7.05 4.44 32.54
CA ASP A 131 -6.27 4.99 33.66
C ASP A 131 -5.01 4.14 33.88
N PHE A 132 -3.86 4.69 33.52
CA PHE A 132 -2.55 4.06 33.70
C PHE A 132 -2.21 3.77 35.17
N LYS A 133 -2.73 4.53 36.13
CA LYS A 133 -2.52 4.26 37.57
C LYS A 133 -3.17 2.94 37.97
N THR A 134 -4.32 2.63 37.36
CA THR A 134 -5.07 1.39 37.62
C THR A 134 -4.45 0.17 36.94
N LEU A 135 -3.44 0.33 36.07
CA LEU A 135 -2.76 -0.83 35.48
C LEU A 135 -2.08 -1.65 36.55
N SER A 136 -1.40 -1.01 37.50
CA SER A 136 -0.65 -1.68 38.57
C SER A 136 -1.45 -2.70 39.41
N SER A 137 -2.78 -2.61 39.43
CA SER A 137 -3.68 -3.55 40.10
C SER A 137 -4.22 -4.68 39.21
N ARG A 138 -3.85 -4.72 37.93
CA ARG A 138 -4.25 -5.75 36.97
C ARG A 138 -3.33 -6.96 37.03
N PRO A 139 -3.78 -8.15 36.59
CA PRO A 139 -2.90 -9.30 36.44
C PRO A 139 -1.84 -9.02 35.36
N PHE A 140 -0.60 -9.44 35.63
CA PHE A 140 0.54 -9.27 34.73
C PHE A 140 1.28 -10.58 34.59
N MET A 141 1.97 -10.75 33.45
CA MET A 141 3.02 -11.74 33.39
C MET A 141 4.29 -11.13 33.99
N GLU A 142 4.86 -11.78 35.01
CA GLU A 142 6.16 -11.40 35.57
C GLU A 142 7.27 -12.16 34.84
N LEU A 143 8.17 -11.42 34.20
CA LEU A 143 9.39 -11.99 33.65
C LEU A 143 10.45 -11.99 34.76
N MET A 144 10.62 -13.16 35.39
CA MET A 144 11.49 -13.34 36.55
C MET A 144 12.97 -13.06 36.25
N GLN A 145 13.44 -13.37 35.04
CA GLN A 145 14.79 -13.09 34.55
C GLN A 145 14.76 -12.95 33.02
N MET A 146 15.22 -11.81 32.48
CA MET A 146 15.53 -11.72 31.05
C MET A 146 16.97 -12.21 30.83
N PRO A 147 17.22 -13.15 29.89
CA PRO A 147 18.57 -13.62 29.63
C PRO A 147 19.40 -12.46 29.07
N SER A 148 20.66 -12.37 29.47
CA SER A 148 21.59 -11.35 28.96
C SER A 148 21.83 -11.46 27.45
N ARG A 149 21.51 -12.62 26.85
CA ARG A 149 21.47 -12.90 25.40
C ARG A 149 20.37 -13.93 25.11
N GLY A 150 19.54 -13.69 24.09
CA GLY A 150 18.54 -14.66 23.60
C GLY A 150 17.14 -14.08 23.40
N MET A 151 16.25 -14.90 22.83
CA MET A 151 14.83 -14.60 22.65
C MET A 151 14.01 -15.31 23.74
N ILE A 152 13.02 -14.62 24.32
CA ILE A 152 12.01 -15.25 25.18
C ILE A 152 10.69 -15.28 24.43
N GLU A 153 10.11 -16.47 24.27
CA GLU A 153 8.72 -16.62 23.83
C GLU A 153 7.75 -16.38 24.99
N VAL A 154 6.74 -15.56 24.72
CA VAL A 154 5.69 -15.18 25.65
C VAL A 154 4.36 -15.65 25.07
N PRO A 155 3.76 -16.74 25.58
CA PRO A 155 2.42 -17.14 25.18
C PRO A 155 1.39 -16.15 25.72
N ILE A 156 0.57 -15.59 24.83
CA ILE A 156 -0.35 -14.49 25.13
C ILE A 156 -1.79 -15.01 25.28
N TYR A 157 -2.28 -15.76 24.31
CA TYR A 157 -3.67 -16.21 24.26
C TYR A 157 -3.77 -17.47 23.41
N GLN A 158 -4.57 -18.45 23.85
CA GLN A 158 -4.91 -19.62 23.04
C GLN A 158 -6.42 -19.86 23.16
N GLY A 159 -7.15 -19.83 22.05
CA GLY A 159 -8.60 -20.01 22.05
C GLY A 159 -9.28 -19.49 20.79
N GLN A 160 -10.61 -19.45 20.82
CA GLN A 160 -11.44 -18.93 19.73
C GLN A 160 -11.83 -17.48 19.96
N LEU A 161 -11.90 -16.72 18.87
CA LEU A 161 -12.27 -15.31 18.89
C LEU A 161 -13.64 -15.10 18.22
N GLY A 162 -14.36 -14.08 18.67
CA GLY A 162 -15.56 -13.60 17.97
C GLY A 162 -15.22 -12.95 16.64
N ALA A 163 -16.20 -12.78 15.76
CA ALA A 163 -15.99 -12.13 14.47
C ALA A 163 -15.60 -10.64 14.65
N GLY A 164 -14.59 -10.19 13.92
CA GLY A 164 -14.11 -8.82 13.98
C GLY A 164 -12.64 -8.65 13.58
N ASN A 165 -12.18 -7.41 13.67
CA ASN A 165 -10.77 -7.05 13.49
C ASN A 165 -10.14 -6.76 14.86
N TYR A 166 -9.00 -7.37 15.11
CA TYR A 166 -8.26 -7.22 16.36
C TYR A 166 -6.83 -6.80 16.07
N GLN A 167 -6.33 -5.84 16.85
CA GLN A 167 -4.92 -5.51 16.93
C GLN A 167 -4.42 -5.86 18.33
N ALA A 168 -3.45 -6.77 18.42
CA ALA A 168 -2.81 -7.13 19.67
C ALA A 168 -1.42 -6.49 19.77
N PHE A 169 -1.15 -5.88 20.90
CA PHE A 169 0.09 -5.16 21.17
C PHE A 169 0.66 -5.57 22.53
N LEU A 170 1.97 -5.39 22.71
CA LEU A 170 2.66 -5.70 23.97
C LEU A 170 3.21 -4.43 24.64
N GLY A 171 2.99 -4.31 25.96
CA GLY A 171 3.52 -3.24 26.80
C GLY A 171 4.30 -3.77 28.01
N PHE A 172 5.27 -2.98 28.48
CA PHE A 172 6.07 -3.29 29.67
C PHE A 172 5.93 -2.19 30.72
N LEU A 173 5.82 -2.59 31.99
CA LEU A 173 5.90 -1.71 33.15
C LEU A 173 7.15 -2.03 33.95
N TYR A 174 7.97 -1.01 34.17
CA TYR A 174 9.14 -1.08 35.06
C TYR A 174 8.87 -0.35 36.37
N PRO A 175 9.29 -0.92 37.52
CA PRO A 175 9.27 -0.19 38.79
C PRO A 175 10.35 0.92 38.75
N SER A 176 9.95 2.19 38.67
CA SER A 176 10.89 3.29 38.90
C SER A 176 11.01 3.59 40.38
N GLN A 177 12.25 3.83 40.86
CA GLN A 177 12.51 4.16 42.27
C GLN A 177 11.93 5.52 42.71
N GLN A 178 11.38 6.31 41.79
CA GLN A 178 10.87 7.67 42.05
C GLN A 178 9.35 7.80 41.88
N ALA A 179 8.59 6.70 41.95
CA ALA A 179 7.12 6.68 41.89
C ALA A 179 6.47 7.25 40.61
N ARG A 180 7.25 7.54 39.57
CA ARG A 180 6.73 7.78 38.21
C ARG A 180 6.74 6.46 37.46
N GLN A 181 5.57 5.83 37.31
CA GLN A 181 5.40 4.64 36.48
C GLN A 181 5.54 5.08 35.01
N PHE A 182 6.59 4.62 34.34
CA PHE A 182 6.75 4.79 32.89
C PHE A 182 6.38 3.47 32.22
N MET A 183 5.44 3.50 31.27
CA MET A 183 5.20 2.37 30.38
C MET A 183 6.19 2.44 29.22
N TYR A 184 6.84 1.32 28.94
CA TYR A 184 7.67 1.15 27.76
C TYR A 184 6.91 0.21 26.81
N ALA A 185 6.28 0.75 25.77
CA ALA A 185 5.68 -0.06 24.72
C ALA A 185 6.80 -0.56 23.78
N SER A 186 6.81 -1.85 23.43
CA SER A 186 7.96 -2.49 22.79
C SER A 186 7.81 -2.78 21.30
N SER A 187 6.68 -2.43 20.70
CA SER A 187 6.53 -2.53 19.25
C SER A 187 5.67 -1.39 18.69
N PRO A 188 6.15 -0.66 17.68
CA PRO A 188 5.32 0.26 16.92
C PRO A 188 4.33 -0.46 15.96
N ARG A 189 4.40 -1.79 15.82
CA ARG A 189 3.54 -2.56 14.90
C ARG A 189 2.77 -3.67 15.67
N PRO A 190 1.43 -3.65 15.69
CA PRO A 190 0.63 -4.70 16.31
C PRO A 190 0.65 -6.00 15.50
N ILE A 191 0.18 -7.06 16.14
CA ILE A 191 -0.33 -8.25 15.48
C ILE A 191 -1.75 -7.95 14.98
N HIS A 192 -2.05 -8.27 13.72
CA HIS A 192 -3.37 -8.13 13.14
C HIS A 192 -4.07 -9.49 13.07
N ILE A 193 -5.26 -9.61 13.66
CA ILE A 193 -6.07 -10.82 13.62
C ILE A 193 -7.43 -10.44 13.07
N ARG A 194 -7.78 -10.97 11.91
CA ARG A 194 -9.14 -10.87 11.36
C ARG A 194 -9.87 -12.19 11.54
N VAL A 195 -11.07 -12.09 12.10
CA VAL A 195 -11.92 -13.23 12.40
C VAL A 195 -13.22 -13.07 11.64
N ASN A 196 -13.48 -13.95 10.69
CA ASN A 196 -14.71 -14.01 9.91
C ASN A 196 -15.67 -15.02 10.51
N ASN A 197 -16.96 -14.92 10.18
CA ASN A 197 -17.95 -15.92 10.56
C ASN A 197 -17.60 -17.27 9.90
N ALA A 198 -17.71 -18.35 10.68
CA ALA A 198 -17.51 -19.70 10.13
C ALA A 198 -18.63 -20.14 9.18
N GLU A 199 -19.85 -19.64 9.41
CA GLU A 199 -21.00 -19.92 8.55
C GLU A 199 -21.00 -19.00 7.32
N PRO A 200 -21.30 -19.53 6.12
CA PRO A 200 -21.49 -18.73 4.92
C PRO A 200 -22.46 -17.57 5.10
N SER A 201 -22.20 -16.48 4.39
CA SER A 201 -23.10 -15.34 4.30
C SER A 201 -24.50 -15.80 3.83
N LYS A 202 -25.54 -15.23 4.43
CA LYS A 202 -26.93 -15.49 4.03
C LYS A 202 -27.45 -14.37 3.16
N LEU A 203 -28.15 -14.75 2.09
CA LEU A 203 -28.83 -13.82 1.21
C LEU A 203 -30.33 -14.15 1.22
N GLU A 204 -31.14 -13.24 1.75
CA GLU A 204 -32.58 -13.41 1.94
C GLU A 204 -33.37 -12.41 1.08
N GLY A 205 -34.53 -12.83 0.59
CA GLY A 205 -35.43 -12.02 -0.25
C GLY A 205 -35.60 -12.56 -1.66
N GLU A 206 -36.42 -11.87 -2.45
CA GLU A 206 -36.59 -12.14 -3.89
C GLU A 206 -35.56 -11.33 -4.68
N PHE A 207 -34.91 -12.00 -5.63
CA PHE A 207 -33.86 -11.44 -6.48
C PHE A 207 -34.23 -11.63 -7.95
N VAL A 208 -34.03 -10.60 -8.76
CA VAL A 208 -34.25 -10.67 -10.21
C VAL A 208 -33.08 -11.34 -10.93
N ALA A 209 -31.88 -11.32 -10.32
CA ALA A 209 -30.69 -12.04 -10.75
C ALA A 209 -29.80 -12.34 -9.53
N LYS A 210 -29.06 -13.46 -9.55
CA LYS A 210 -28.19 -13.89 -8.44
C LYS A 210 -27.10 -14.84 -8.91
N GLU A 211 -25.85 -14.58 -8.57
CA GLU A 211 -24.70 -15.46 -8.80
C GLU A 211 -24.63 -16.61 -7.80
N ASN A 212 -23.94 -17.69 -8.21
CA ASN A 212 -23.33 -18.62 -7.25
C ASN A 212 -22.03 -18.04 -6.68
N PHE A 213 -22.12 -16.87 -6.04
CA PHE A 213 -21.01 -16.20 -5.37
C PHE A 213 -21.55 -15.49 -4.11
N LEU A 214 -20.81 -15.56 -3.00
CA LEU A 214 -21.10 -14.84 -1.77
C LEU A 214 -19.82 -14.26 -1.13
N PRO A 215 -19.89 -13.09 -0.47
CA PRO A 215 -18.73 -12.53 0.26
C PRO A 215 -18.05 -13.53 1.20
N ASN A 216 -18.84 -14.36 1.87
CA ASN A 216 -18.38 -15.57 2.56
C ASN A 216 -19.16 -16.78 2.00
N PRO A 217 -18.49 -17.79 1.45
CA PRO A 217 -17.05 -18.05 1.59
C PRO A 217 -16.20 -17.71 0.34
N ASP A 218 -16.78 -17.08 -0.68
CA ASP A 218 -16.15 -16.97 -2.01
C ASP A 218 -15.28 -15.70 -2.17
N GLY A 219 -15.50 -14.69 -1.34
CA GLY A 219 -14.61 -13.53 -1.21
C GLY A 219 -13.41 -13.81 -0.30
N PHE A 220 -12.36 -12.98 -0.40
CA PHE A 220 -11.24 -13.04 0.55
C PHE A 220 -11.68 -12.62 1.95
N GLY A 221 -11.17 -13.31 2.98
CA GLY A 221 -11.47 -13.02 4.38
C GLY A 221 -10.71 -11.83 4.98
N PHE A 222 -9.74 -11.27 4.26
CA PHE A 222 -8.95 -10.10 4.65
C PHE A 222 -9.31 -8.88 3.80
N PRO A 223 -9.22 -7.65 4.34
CA PRO A 223 -9.60 -6.45 3.61
C PRO A 223 -8.57 -6.10 2.56
N ASN A 224 -8.96 -5.22 1.65
CA ASN A 224 -8.06 -4.48 0.79
C ASN A 224 -6.88 -3.87 1.56
N TYR A 225 -5.72 -3.79 0.90
CA TYR A 225 -4.45 -3.44 1.51
C TYR A 225 -3.57 -2.63 0.55
N GLY A 226 -2.75 -1.74 1.11
CA GLY A 226 -1.76 -0.94 0.38
C GLY A 226 -0.31 -1.28 0.74
N ASP A 227 -0.05 -2.37 1.47
CA ASP A 227 1.33 -2.80 1.72
C ASP A 227 1.95 -3.44 0.48
N LEU A 228 3.16 -2.98 0.17
CA LEU A 228 3.86 -3.33 -1.06
C LEU A 228 5.00 -4.33 -0.82
N ASN A 229 5.25 -5.19 -1.80
CA ASN A 229 6.38 -6.10 -1.81
C ASN A 229 6.92 -6.29 -3.23
N LEU A 230 8.05 -5.62 -3.51
CA LEU A 230 8.72 -5.63 -4.83
C LEU A 230 9.15 -7.02 -5.32
N GLU A 231 9.27 -8.01 -4.43
CA GLU A 231 9.71 -9.36 -4.76
C GLU A 231 8.54 -10.32 -5.06
N THR A 232 7.39 -10.12 -4.41
CA THR A 232 6.28 -11.10 -4.41
C THR A 232 4.99 -10.60 -5.03
N ASP A 233 4.82 -9.29 -5.21
CA ASP A 233 3.62 -8.74 -5.88
C ASP A 233 3.65 -9.01 -7.39
N LEU A 234 4.79 -8.78 -8.04
CA LEU A 234 5.02 -9.15 -9.43
C LEU A 234 6.35 -9.87 -9.58
N THR A 235 6.36 -10.96 -10.35
CA THR A 235 7.59 -11.66 -10.74
C THR A 235 8.09 -11.15 -12.08
N ASP A 236 9.36 -11.44 -12.40
CA ASP A 236 9.94 -11.03 -13.69
C ASP A 236 9.23 -11.72 -14.87
N GLU A 237 8.67 -12.91 -14.66
CA GLU A 237 7.82 -13.60 -15.63
C GLU A 237 6.50 -12.85 -15.90
N ASP A 238 5.91 -12.21 -14.88
CA ASP A 238 4.71 -11.40 -15.08
C ASP A 238 5.02 -10.16 -15.92
N VAL A 239 6.17 -9.52 -15.66
CA VAL A 239 6.63 -8.38 -16.45
C VAL A 239 6.82 -8.78 -17.91
N ILE A 240 7.40 -9.94 -18.18
CA ILE A 240 7.52 -10.48 -19.54
C ILE A 240 6.14 -10.76 -20.14
N GLY A 241 5.19 -11.26 -19.36
CA GLY A 241 3.81 -11.47 -19.81
C GLY A 241 3.10 -10.16 -20.18
N PHE A 242 3.29 -9.12 -19.38
CA PHE A 242 2.66 -7.81 -19.61
C PHE A 242 3.34 -6.97 -20.69
N LEU A 243 4.66 -7.02 -20.84
CA LEU A 243 5.37 -6.19 -21.83
C LEU A 243 5.71 -6.96 -23.12
N GLY A 244 5.69 -8.29 -23.07
CA GLY A 244 6.26 -9.13 -24.12
C GLY A 244 7.79 -9.24 -24.00
N GLN A 245 8.35 -10.32 -24.54
CA GLN A 245 9.78 -10.65 -24.37
C GLN A 245 10.71 -9.59 -24.97
N ASP A 246 10.39 -9.03 -26.14
CA ASP A 246 11.25 -8.07 -26.84
C ASP A 246 11.38 -6.74 -26.09
N GLN A 247 10.29 -6.30 -25.45
CA GLN A 247 10.30 -5.07 -24.63
C GLN A 247 10.84 -5.33 -23.23
N ALA A 248 10.66 -6.54 -22.70
CA ALA A 248 11.07 -6.85 -21.33
C ALA A 248 12.54 -7.26 -21.19
N CYS A 249 13.16 -7.87 -22.20
CA CYS A 249 14.36 -8.68 -22.00
C CYS A 249 15.59 -8.23 -22.81
N TYR A 250 16.74 -8.25 -22.15
CA TYR A 250 18.01 -8.64 -22.77
C TYR A 250 18.17 -10.15 -22.65
N LEU A 251 18.42 -10.85 -23.77
CA LEU A 251 18.59 -12.30 -23.77
C LEU A 251 20.06 -12.66 -23.56
N SER A 252 20.34 -13.45 -22.53
CA SER A 252 21.68 -14.01 -22.34
C SER A 252 22.05 -14.98 -23.48
N PRO A 253 23.33 -15.34 -23.66
CA PRO A 253 23.73 -16.35 -24.64
C PRO A 253 23.06 -17.72 -24.43
N GLN A 254 22.55 -18.00 -23.24
CA GLN A 254 21.79 -19.22 -22.89
C GLN A 254 20.28 -19.05 -23.04
N GLY A 255 19.82 -17.91 -23.54
CA GLY A 255 18.39 -17.58 -23.73
C GLY A 255 17.67 -17.17 -22.45
N LYS A 256 18.38 -16.88 -21.35
CA LYS A 256 17.75 -16.39 -20.12
C LYS A 256 17.38 -14.91 -20.29
N CYS A 257 16.14 -14.54 -19.95
CA CYS A 257 15.74 -13.13 -19.88
C CYS A 257 16.38 -12.44 -18.67
N ILE A 258 17.08 -11.34 -18.92
CA ILE A 258 17.46 -10.32 -17.95
C ILE A 258 16.57 -9.11 -18.22
N LEU A 259 15.82 -8.64 -17.22
CA LEU A 259 14.90 -7.51 -17.45
C LEU A 259 15.68 -6.25 -17.86
N LYS A 260 15.19 -5.58 -18.91
CA LYS A 260 15.67 -4.26 -19.34
C LYS A 260 15.45 -3.19 -18.26
N ALA A 261 16.17 -2.06 -18.34
CA ALA A 261 16.08 -1.01 -17.31
C ALA A 261 14.66 -0.42 -17.23
N LEU A 262 14.03 -0.16 -18.37
CA LEU A 262 12.64 0.31 -18.39
C LEU A 262 11.68 -0.75 -17.84
N ALA A 263 11.90 -2.04 -18.11
CA ALA A 263 11.04 -3.10 -17.61
C ALA A 263 11.11 -3.24 -16.08
N GLN A 264 12.29 -3.05 -15.48
CA GLN A 264 12.45 -3.01 -14.02
C GLN A 264 11.78 -1.78 -13.41
N GLN A 265 11.96 -0.61 -14.02
CA GLN A 265 11.34 0.61 -13.51
C GLN A 265 9.82 0.59 -13.69
N TRP A 266 9.32 0.01 -14.78
CA TRP A 266 7.90 -0.22 -15.00
C TRP A 266 7.32 -1.18 -13.94
N LYS A 267 8.03 -2.25 -13.60
CA LYS A 267 7.64 -3.16 -12.51
C LYS A 267 7.49 -2.40 -11.19
N ARG A 268 8.48 -1.57 -10.82
CA ARG A 268 8.43 -0.71 -9.62
C ARG A 268 7.22 0.23 -9.68
N GLN A 269 7.01 0.90 -10.81
CA GLN A 269 5.87 1.80 -11.05
C GLN A 269 4.52 1.09 -10.83
N GLN A 270 4.34 -0.14 -11.33
CA GLN A 270 3.07 -0.87 -11.13
C GLN A 270 2.86 -1.30 -9.68
N ILE A 271 3.91 -1.77 -9.00
CA ILE A 271 3.82 -2.16 -7.59
C ILE A 271 3.53 -0.94 -6.71
N GLU A 272 4.23 0.18 -6.91
CA GLU A 272 3.99 1.41 -6.15
C GLU A 272 2.59 1.99 -6.39
N SER A 273 2.02 1.81 -7.58
CA SER A 273 0.61 2.19 -7.85
C SER A 273 -0.37 1.48 -6.91
N ALA A 274 -0.07 0.26 -6.49
CA ALA A 274 -0.93 -0.53 -5.61
C ALA A 274 -0.90 -0.06 -4.15
N GLY A 275 -0.11 0.99 -3.84
CA GLY A 275 -0.09 1.60 -2.51
C GLY A 275 -1.45 2.15 -2.11
N GLY A 276 -2.28 2.49 -3.12
CA GLY A 276 -3.66 2.92 -2.94
C GLY A 276 -4.64 1.81 -2.51
N GLY A 277 -4.27 0.55 -2.71
CA GLY A 277 -5.15 -0.60 -2.61
C GLY A 277 -4.97 -1.56 -3.79
N HIS A 278 -5.54 -2.74 -3.65
CA HIS A 278 -5.59 -3.80 -4.66
C HIS A 278 -7.03 -4.16 -5.05
N CYS A 279 -7.98 -3.21 -4.96
CA CYS A 279 -9.42 -3.48 -5.05
C CYS A 279 -9.78 -4.27 -6.32
N TYR A 280 -9.27 -3.82 -7.47
CA TYR A 280 -9.53 -4.46 -8.75
C TYR A 280 -9.00 -5.89 -8.79
N GLY A 281 -7.75 -6.07 -8.35
CA GLY A 281 -7.11 -7.38 -8.24
C GLY A 281 -7.89 -8.34 -7.35
N MET A 282 -8.38 -7.88 -6.20
CA MET A 282 -9.18 -8.70 -5.28
C MET A 282 -10.54 -9.07 -5.85
N ALA A 283 -11.23 -8.13 -6.51
CA ALA A 283 -12.51 -8.38 -7.15
C ALA A 283 -12.38 -9.47 -8.23
N VAL A 284 -11.45 -9.29 -9.18
CA VAL A 284 -11.20 -10.28 -10.25
C VAL A 284 -10.73 -11.62 -9.69
N ALA A 285 -9.73 -11.62 -8.81
CA ALA A 285 -9.16 -12.86 -8.27
C ALA A 285 -10.19 -13.70 -7.51
N SER A 286 -11.11 -13.08 -6.76
CA SER A 286 -12.15 -13.80 -6.02
C SER A 286 -13.11 -14.56 -6.96
N VAL A 287 -13.55 -13.91 -8.04
CA VAL A 287 -14.42 -14.53 -9.06
C VAL A 287 -13.68 -15.64 -9.80
N ARG A 288 -12.41 -15.42 -10.15
CA ARG A 288 -11.57 -16.42 -10.82
C ARG A 288 -11.37 -17.68 -9.97
N LEU A 289 -11.06 -17.51 -8.68
CA LEU A 289 -10.95 -18.63 -7.72
C LEU A 289 -12.28 -19.38 -7.58
N LYS A 290 -13.40 -18.66 -7.51
CA LYS A 290 -14.73 -19.29 -7.46
C LYS A 290 -15.04 -20.12 -8.71
N LYS A 291 -14.63 -19.62 -9.88
CA LYS A 291 -14.82 -20.30 -11.17
C LYS A 291 -13.76 -21.38 -11.44
N GLY A 292 -12.75 -21.54 -10.57
CA GLY A 292 -11.69 -22.53 -10.74
C GLY A 292 -10.74 -22.21 -11.90
N LEU A 293 -10.61 -20.93 -12.27
CA LEU A 293 -9.80 -20.52 -13.42
C LEU A 293 -8.31 -20.53 -13.07
N PRO A 294 -7.43 -21.01 -13.99
CA PRO A 294 -6.02 -21.18 -13.70
C PRO A 294 -5.28 -19.85 -13.54
N PHE A 295 -4.34 -19.85 -12.60
CA PHE A 295 -3.28 -18.86 -12.45
C PHE A 295 -1.98 -19.59 -12.14
N LYS A 296 -1.04 -19.61 -13.09
CA LYS A 296 0.27 -20.27 -12.95
C LYS A 296 0.18 -21.71 -12.42
N GLY A 297 -0.75 -22.49 -12.97
CA GLY A 297 -0.99 -23.89 -12.58
C GLY A 297 -1.79 -24.10 -11.30
N LYS A 298 -2.24 -23.02 -10.63
CA LYS A 298 -3.12 -23.07 -9.46
C LYS A 298 -4.54 -22.72 -9.88
N THR A 299 -5.53 -23.44 -9.35
CA THR A 299 -6.95 -23.32 -9.76
C THR A 299 -7.89 -23.18 -8.57
N GLN A 300 -7.51 -23.68 -7.39
CA GLN A 300 -8.35 -23.72 -6.21
C GLN A 300 -7.59 -23.27 -4.95
N PRO A 301 -8.27 -22.86 -3.86
CA PRO A 301 -7.63 -22.36 -2.64
C PRO A 301 -6.51 -23.25 -2.08
N THR A 302 -6.68 -24.58 -2.10
CA THR A 302 -5.67 -25.54 -1.61
C THR A 302 -4.34 -25.47 -2.36
N ASP A 303 -4.34 -25.01 -3.62
CA ASP A 303 -3.13 -24.88 -4.44
C ASP A 303 -2.28 -23.67 -4.03
N PHE A 304 -2.91 -22.68 -3.38
CA PHE A 304 -2.25 -21.50 -2.83
C PHE A 304 -1.82 -21.72 -1.38
N GLN A 305 -2.64 -22.41 -0.60
CA GLN A 305 -2.39 -22.64 0.82
C GLN A 305 -2.95 -24.00 1.24
N SER A 306 -2.08 -24.86 1.78
CA SER A 306 -2.49 -26.15 2.34
C SER A 306 -3.58 -25.95 3.40
N GLY A 307 -4.64 -26.77 3.34
CA GLY A 307 -5.77 -26.70 4.27
C GLY A 307 -6.80 -25.60 3.99
N ALA A 308 -6.56 -24.67 3.05
CA ALA A 308 -7.56 -23.70 2.63
C ALA A 308 -8.60 -24.37 1.73
N THR A 309 -9.87 -24.37 2.13
CA THR A 309 -10.96 -25.00 1.37
C THR A 309 -11.77 -24.01 0.55
N THR A 310 -11.76 -22.75 0.95
CA THR A 310 -12.51 -21.65 0.36
C THR A 310 -11.63 -20.41 0.19
N THR A 311 -12.05 -19.44 -0.62
CA THR A 311 -11.32 -18.16 -0.76
C THR A 311 -11.21 -17.44 0.59
N LEU A 312 -12.22 -17.56 1.44
CA LEU A 312 -12.22 -16.98 2.80
C LEU A 312 -11.09 -17.53 3.67
N ASP A 313 -10.62 -18.76 3.47
CA ASP A 313 -9.57 -19.40 4.29
C ASP A 313 -8.15 -18.91 3.94
N LEU A 314 -7.98 -18.23 2.80
CA LEU A 314 -6.67 -17.83 2.28
C LEU A 314 -6.07 -16.68 3.11
N GLN A 315 -4.78 -16.79 3.40
CA GLN A 315 -3.98 -15.69 3.93
C GLN A 315 -3.55 -14.76 2.79
N LYS A 316 -3.51 -13.45 3.05
CA LYS A 316 -3.00 -12.45 2.09
C LYS A 316 -1.65 -12.85 1.51
N SER A 317 -0.71 -13.29 2.34
CA SER A 317 0.64 -13.68 1.91
C SER A 317 0.65 -14.80 0.87
N ALA A 318 -0.32 -15.73 0.90
CA ALA A 318 -0.41 -16.84 -0.03
C ALA A 318 -0.94 -16.44 -1.42
N VAL A 319 -1.70 -15.34 -1.49
CA VAL A 319 -2.43 -14.92 -2.71
C VAL A 319 -2.08 -13.51 -3.19
N ARG A 320 -1.20 -12.78 -2.50
CA ARG A 320 -0.82 -11.40 -2.89
C ARG A 320 -0.34 -11.31 -4.33
N HIS A 321 0.43 -12.29 -4.80
CA HIS A 321 0.88 -12.38 -6.20
C HIS A 321 -0.28 -12.46 -7.20
N LEU A 322 -1.28 -13.32 -6.93
CA LEU A 322 -2.49 -13.43 -7.76
C LEU A 322 -3.24 -12.10 -7.81
N ILE A 323 -3.40 -11.47 -6.64
CA ILE A 323 -4.12 -10.20 -6.50
C ILE A 323 -3.38 -9.06 -7.22
N ALA A 324 -2.07 -8.93 -7.00
CA ALA A 324 -1.23 -7.89 -7.61
C ALA A 324 -1.09 -8.04 -9.14
N TYR A 325 -1.10 -9.28 -9.65
CA TYR A 325 -1.17 -9.53 -11.10
C TYR A 325 -2.45 -8.93 -11.69
N TYR A 326 -3.63 -9.28 -11.14
CA TYR A 326 -4.90 -8.77 -11.66
C TYR A 326 -5.13 -7.29 -11.35
N PHE A 327 -4.54 -6.76 -10.29
CA PHE A 327 -4.43 -5.33 -10.08
C PHE A 327 -3.72 -4.66 -11.26
N THR A 328 -2.54 -5.16 -11.64
CA THR A 328 -1.76 -4.60 -12.75
C THR A 328 -2.50 -4.71 -14.09
N ALA A 329 -3.24 -5.80 -14.29
CA ALA A 329 -4.08 -6.02 -15.47
C ALA A 329 -5.12 -4.91 -15.72
N GLN A 330 -5.52 -4.15 -14.69
CA GLN A 330 -6.49 -3.07 -14.81
C GLN A 330 -6.04 -1.96 -15.77
N PHE A 331 -4.73 -1.83 -15.97
CA PHE A 331 -4.13 -0.82 -16.84
C PHE A 331 -3.99 -1.28 -18.30
N SER A 332 -4.49 -2.48 -18.63
CA SER A 332 -4.45 -2.99 -20.01
C SER A 332 -5.49 -2.30 -20.91
N GLY A 333 -5.18 -2.25 -22.21
CA GLY A 333 -6.03 -1.58 -23.22
C GLY A 333 -7.49 -2.05 -23.25
N PRO A 334 -7.80 -3.37 -23.19
CA PRO A 334 -9.18 -3.86 -23.17
C PRO A 334 -9.98 -3.33 -21.97
N ILE A 335 -9.39 -3.29 -20.78
CA ILE A 335 -10.05 -2.79 -19.58
C ILE A 335 -10.28 -1.29 -19.66
N GLN A 336 -9.27 -0.53 -20.11
CA GLN A 336 -9.39 0.92 -20.28
C GLN A 336 -10.43 1.31 -21.33
N THR A 337 -10.62 0.50 -22.37
CA THR A 337 -11.64 0.73 -23.40
C THR A 337 -13.05 0.65 -22.83
N LEU A 338 -13.31 -0.30 -21.92
CA LEU A 338 -14.61 -0.43 -21.26
C LEU A 338 -14.94 0.77 -20.38
N TYR A 339 -13.93 1.38 -19.78
CA TYR A 339 -14.11 2.62 -19.03
C TYR A 339 -14.44 3.81 -19.94
N ASN A 340 -13.76 3.93 -21.09
CA ASN A 340 -13.99 5.03 -22.04
C ASN A 340 -15.38 4.96 -22.72
N ASP A 341 -16.01 3.78 -22.78
CA ASP A 341 -17.39 3.61 -23.26
C ASP A 341 -18.41 3.93 -22.16
N SER A 342 -18.56 5.22 -21.81
CA SER A 342 -19.49 5.66 -20.76
C SER A 342 -20.94 5.23 -21.06
N GLN A 343 -21.50 4.39 -20.19
CA GLN A 343 -22.88 3.89 -20.31
C GLN A 343 -23.81 4.53 -19.26
N LYS A 344 -25.09 4.61 -19.60
CA LYS A 344 -26.13 5.02 -18.64
C LYS A 344 -26.28 3.99 -17.51
N PRO A 345 -26.61 4.42 -16.27
CA PRO A 345 -26.82 3.49 -15.16
C PRO A 345 -27.83 2.37 -15.45
N SER A 346 -28.90 2.65 -16.18
CA SER A 346 -29.87 1.63 -16.62
C SER A 346 -29.26 0.53 -17.49
N LYS A 347 -28.35 0.91 -18.39
CA LYS A 347 -27.67 -0.01 -19.30
C LYS A 347 -26.67 -0.87 -18.53
N VAL A 348 -25.91 -0.27 -17.62
CA VAL A 348 -24.98 -1.01 -16.75
C VAL A 348 -25.74 -2.01 -15.88
N LEU A 349 -26.85 -1.60 -15.25
CA LEU A 349 -27.73 -2.48 -14.49
C LEU A 349 -28.23 -3.67 -15.33
N GLN A 350 -28.68 -3.40 -16.56
CA GLN A 350 -29.17 -4.47 -17.43
C GLN A 350 -28.05 -5.45 -17.81
N THR A 351 -26.84 -4.95 -18.11
CA THR A 351 -25.66 -5.79 -18.38
C THR A 351 -25.34 -6.70 -17.19
N ILE A 352 -25.39 -6.16 -15.96
CA ILE A 352 -25.19 -6.95 -14.73
C ILE A 352 -26.25 -8.05 -14.63
N ILE A 353 -27.53 -7.73 -14.82
CA ILE A 353 -28.63 -8.71 -14.76
C ILE A 353 -28.46 -9.80 -15.82
N ASP A 354 -28.14 -9.41 -17.06
CA ASP A 354 -28.05 -10.33 -18.21
C ASP A 354 -26.86 -11.29 -18.11
N GLN A 355 -25.75 -10.85 -17.52
CA GLN A 355 -24.53 -11.66 -17.38
C GLN A 355 -24.47 -12.48 -16.09
N MET A 356 -25.39 -12.27 -15.16
CA MET A 356 -25.41 -13.06 -13.93
C MET A 356 -25.68 -14.56 -14.20
N ASN A 357 -24.95 -15.45 -13.52
CA ASN A 357 -24.94 -16.92 -13.72
C ASN A 357 -24.53 -17.38 -15.13
N THR A 358 -23.86 -16.54 -15.90
CA THR A 358 -23.27 -16.98 -17.16
C THR A 358 -21.85 -17.51 -16.94
N ASP A 359 -21.24 -18.05 -18.01
CA ASP A 359 -19.82 -18.41 -18.00
C ASP A 359 -18.91 -17.17 -17.98
N ASP A 360 -19.45 -15.99 -18.32
CA ASP A 360 -18.75 -14.70 -18.33
C ASP A 360 -19.49 -13.66 -17.47
N PRO A 361 -19.54 -13.85 -16.14
CA PRO A 361 -20.21 -12.92 -15.25
C PRO A 361 -19.46 -11.59 -15.15
N ILE A 362 -20.15 -10.55 -14.66
CA ILE A 362 -19.47 -9.32 -14.26
C ILE A 362 -18.57 -9.60 -13.06
N ALA A 363 -17.26 -9.46 -13.26
CA ALA A 363 -16.27 -9.64 -12.21
C ALA A 363 -16.10 -8.38 -11.36
N VAL A 364 -16.26 -7.21 -11.99
CA VAL A 364 -16.04 -5.91 -11.36
C VAL A 364 -17.14 -4.93 -11.77
N ILE A 365 -17.77 -4.30 -10.79
CA ILE A 365 -18.37 -2.98 -10.91
C ILE A 365 -17.29 -1.98 -10.48
N ALA A 366 -16.83 -1.17 -11.42
CA ALA A 366 -15.94 -0.05 -11.15
C ALA A 366 -16.79 1.20 -10.89
N ILE A 367 -16.49 1.89 -9.80
CA ILE A 367 -17.14 3.13 -9.39
C ILE A 367 -16.11 4.23 -9.17
N PHE A 368 -16.46 5.45 -9.54
CA PHE A 368 -15.62 6.62 -9.37
C PHE A 368 -16.36 7.77 -8.70
N LYS A 369 -15.62 8.62 -7.97
CA LYS A 369 -16.13 9.94 -7.59
C LYS A 369 -16.36 10.78 -8.86
N ARG A 370 -17.32 11.72 -8.82
CA ARG A 370 -17.64 12.60 -9.96
C ARG A 370 -16.44 13.39 -10.48
N ASP A 371 -15.50 13.70 -9.60
CA ASP A 371 -14.26 14.41 -9.90
C ASP A 371 -13.09 13.47 -10.20
N TYR A 372 -13.30 12.14 -10.24
CA TYR A 372 -12.26 11.13 -10.41
C TYR A 372 -11.13 11.16 -9.37
N SER A 373 -11.34 11.82 -8.22
CA SER A 373 -10.37 11.87 -7.12
C SER A 373 -10.20 10.54 -6.37
N GLY A 374 -10.98 9.53 -6.73
CA GLY A 374 -10.85 8.16 -6.25
C GLY A 374 -11.79 7.20 -6.95
N GLY A 375 -11.35 5.94 -7.05
CA GLY A 375 -12.12 4.82 -7.58
C GLY A 375 -12.29 3.70 -6.56
N HIS A 376 -13.15 2.74 -6.91
CA HIS A 376 -13.26 1.47 -6.21
C HIS A 376 -13.74 0.37 -7.16
N ALA A 377 -13.33 -0.86 -6.89
CA ALA A 377 -13.71 -2.04 -7.65
C ALA A 377 -14.35 -3.09 -6.73
N ILE A 378 -15.59 -3.46 -7.02
CA ILE A 378 -16.42 -4.36 -6.20
C ILE A 378 -17.10 -5.42 -7.07
N THR A 379 -17.36 -6.61 -6.53
CA THR A 379 -17.90 -7.73 -7.32
C THR A 379 -19.40 -7.88 -7.09
N PRO A 380 -20.27 -7.76 -8.11
CA PRO A 380 -21.70 -8.00 -7.94
C PRO A 380 -22.02 -9.47 -7.77
N TYR A 381 -23.03 -9.78 -6.96
CA TYR A 381 -23.48 -11.17 -6.78
C TYR A 381 -24.99 -11.35 -6.70
N ALA A 382 -25.79 -10.28 -6.55
CA ALA A 382 -27.24 -10.36 -6.70
C ALA A 382 -27.87 -9.02 -7.04
N VAL A 383 -29.07 -9.03 -7.61
CA VAL A 383 -29.87 -7.84 -7.89
C VAL A 383 -31.28 -8.02 -7.34
N GLN A 384 -31.74 -7.04 -6.57
CA GLN A 384 -33.10 -6.96 -6.08
C GLN A 384 -33.81 -5.74 -6.65
N ASP A 385 -35.02 -5.94 -7.20
CA ASP A 385 -35.92 -4.85 -7.57
C ASP A 385 -36.65 -4.33 -6.31
N LYS A 386 -36.53 -3.04 -6.02
CA LYS A 386 -37.19 -2.37 -4.88
C LYS A 386 -38.47 -1.65 -5.27
N GLY A 387 -38.86 -1.73 -6.54
CA GLY A 387 -39.96 -0.96 -7.13
C GLY A 387 -39.57 0.47 -7.46
N ASN A 388 -40.45 1.18 -8.18
CA ASN A 388 -40.26 2.59 -8.57
C ASN A 388 -38.93 2.88 -9.31
N GLY A 389 -38.46 1.91 -10.08
CA GLY A 389 -37.22 2.01 -10.84
C GLY A 389 -35.95 1.86 -10.01
N GLU A 390 -36.04 1.65 -8.69
CA GLU A 390 -34.87 1.44 -7.81
C GLU A 390 -34.47 -0.04 -7.74
N PHE A 391 -33.20 -0.30 -8.00
CA PHE A 391 -32.57 -1.61 -7.92
C PHE A 391 -31.41 -1.58 -6.95
N TRP A 392 -31.32 -2.61 -6.11
CA TRP A 392 -30.19 -2.83 -5.23
C TRP A 392 -29.32 -3.94 -5.80
N VAL A 393 -28.12 -3.59 -6.23
CA VAL A 393 -27.10 -4.54 -6.67
C VAL A 393 -26.22 -4.87 -5.46
N TYR A 394 -26.33 -6.09 -4.97
CA TYR A 394 -25.53 -6.60 -3.87
C TYR A 394 -24.11 -6.92 -4.34
N VAL A 395 -23.13 -6.49 -3.55
CA VAL A 395 -21.71 -6.51 -3.95
C VAL A 395 -20.82 -7.07 -2.83
N TYR A 396 -19.84 -7.89 -3.21
CA TYR A 396 -18.67 -8.13 -2.38
C TYR A 396 -17.76 -6.91 -2.47
N ASP A 397 -17.74 -6.15 -1.38
CA ASP A 397 -16.80 -5.06 -1.19
C ASP A 397 -15.57 -5.60 -0.45
N ASN A 398 -14.44 -5.64 -1.14
CA ASN A 398 -13.17 -6.13 -0.59
C ASN A 398 -12.61 -5.24 0.55
N ASN A 399 -13.16 -4.05 0.81
CA ASN A 399 -12.87 -3.28 2.04
C ASN A 399 -13.66 -3.82 3.26
N TYR A 400 -14.74 -4.58 3.02
CA TYR A 400 -15.59 -5.20 4.06
C TYR A 400 -15.79 -6.70 3.82
N PRO A 401 -14.73 -7.52 3.97
CA PRO A 401 -14.85 -8.97 3.93
C PRO A 401 -15.95 -9.52 4.84
N ASP A 402 -16.58 -10.62 4.41
CA ASP A 402 -17.65 -11.30 5.14
C ASP A 402 -18.89 -10.42 5.43
N ASN A 403 -19.13 -9.41 4.58
CA ASN A 403 -20.30 -8.54 4.68
C ASN A 403 -21.21 -8.66 3.45
N ALA A 404 -22.35 -9.33 3.62
CA ALA A 404 -23.37 -9.52 2.56
C ALA A 404 -24.47 -8.45 2.52
N SER A 405 -24.29 -7.31 3.20
CA SER A 405 -25.29 -6.21 3.25
C SER A 405 -24.97 -5.03 2.34
N ARG A 406 -23.84 -5.09 1.62
CA ARG A 406 -23.37 -3.97 0.79
C ARG A 406 -24.12 -3.94 -0.52
N VAL A 407 -24.65 -2.76 -0.88
CA VAL A 407 -25.47 -2.58 -2.08
C VAL A 407 -25.11 -1.29 -2.81
N VAL A 408 -24.95 -1.38 -4.14
CA VAL A 408 -25.01 -0.23 -5.05
C VAL A 408 -26.47 0.01 -5.39
N LYS A 409 -26.95 1.22 -5.15
CA LYS A 409 -28.34 1.61 -5.46
C LYS A 409 -28.35 2.24 -6.84
N ILE A 410 -29.17 1.72 -7.75
CA ILE A 410 -29.33 2.26 -9.11
C ILE A 410 -30.79 2.59 -9.32
N ASN A 411 -31.10 3.83 -9.71
CA ASN A 411 -32.42 4.19 -10.19
C ASN A 411 -32.40 4.24 -11.73
N ARG A 412 -33.08 3.27 -12.35
CA ARG A 412 -33.14 3.12 -13.80
C ARG A 412 -33.91 4.25 -14.48
N ASP A 413 -34.96 4.75 -13.83
CA ASP A 413 -35.86 5.74 -14.43
C ASP A 413 -35.26 7.17 -14.34
N GLN A 414 -34.49 7.43 -13.28
CA GLN A 414 -33.76 8.68 -13.07
C GLN A 414 -32.34 8.65 -13.69
N GLU A 415 -31.86 7.48 -14.09
CA GLU A 415 -30.49 7.26 -14.55
C GLU A 415 -29.46 7.75 -13.53
N THR A 416 -29.63 7.36 -12.27
CA THR A 416 -28.74 7.73 -11.16
C THR A 416 -28.25 6.49 -10.41
N TRP A 417 -27.13 6.62 -9.71
CA TRP A 417 -26.64 5.58 -8.82
C TRP A 417 -25.92 6.17 -7.60
N SER A 418 -25.86 5.41 -6.51
CA SER A 418 -25.06 5.74 -5.33
C SER A 418 -24.52 4.52 -4.59
N TYR A 419 -23.39 4.72 -3.91
CA TYR A 419 -22.73 3.76 -3.05
C TYR A 419 -21.99 4.48 -1.93
N GLU A 420 -22.11 4.00 -0.69
CA GLU A 420 -21.33 4.52 0.43
C GLU A 420 -20.14 3.60 0.66
N ALA A 421 -18.90 4.07 0.52
CA ALA A 421 -17.69 3.30 0.78
C ALA A 421 -16.87 3.93 1.92
N GLN A 422 -15.94 3.18 2.49
CA GLN A 422 -14.83 3.75 3.27
C GLN A 422 -13.54 3.16 2.74
N THR A 423 -12.49 3.96 2.77
CA THR A 423 -11.15 3.56 2.32
C THR A 423 -10.53 2.55 3.29
N ASN A 424 -10.87 2.65 4.57
CA ASN A 424 -10.58 1.69 5.63
C ASN A 424 -11.57 1.89 6.81
N PRO A 425 -11.63 0.98 7.80
CA PRO A 425 -12.59 1.07 8.91
C PRO A 425 -12.50 2.32 9.80
N ASN A 426 -11.40 3.08 9.72
CA ASN A 426 -11.18 4.30 10.48
C ASN A 426 -11.37 5.58 9.62
N ALA A 427 -11.59 5.43 8.31
CA ALA A 427 -11.81 6.55 7.41
C ALA A 427 -13.28 7.02 7.42
N PRO A 428 -13.55 8.31 7.12
CA PRO A 428 -14.90 8.81 6.87
C PRO A 428 -15.62 7.99 5.79
N ILE A 429 -16.95 7.92 5.89
CA ILE A 429 -17.78 7.36 4.81
C ILE A 429 -17.71 8.34 3.64
N ASP A 430 -17.19 7.86 2.51
CA ASP A 430 -17.20 8.55 1.24
C ASP A 430 -18.45 8.13 0.45
N LEU A 431 -19.17 9.13 -0.05
CA LEU A 431 -20.28 8.92 -0.97
C LEU A 431 -19.75 8.89 -2.41
N TYR A 432 -20.00 7.78 -3.08
CA TYR A 432 -19.85 7.62 -4.52
C TYR A 432 -21.23 7.76 -5.14
N GLU A 433 -21.36 8.65 -6.13
CA GLU A 433 -22.63 8.89 -6.81
C GLU A 433 -22.40 9.36 -8.24
N GLY A 434 -23.40 9.15 -9.09
CA GLY A 434 -23.34 9.58 -10.48
C GLY A 434 -24.67 9.46 -11.20
N ASP A 435 -24.64 9.84 -12.48
CA ASP A 435 -25.79 9.86 -13.37
C ASP A 435 -25.38 9.53 -14.82
N ALA A 436 -26.33 9.59 -15.76
CA ALA A 436 -26.06 9.33 -17.18
C ALA A 436 -24.94 10.17 -17.81
N GLY A 437 -24.65 11.36 -17.28
CA GLY A 437 -23.61 12.25 -17.77
C GLY A 437 -22.29 12.13 -17.03
N SER A 438 -22.22 11.36 -15.93
CA SER A 438 -21.02 11.32 -15.10
C SER A 438 -19.96 10.34 -15.61
N GLY A 439 -20.34 9.26 -16.29
CA GLY A 439 -19.37 8.24 -16.75
C GLY A 439 -18.57 7.61 -15.60
N THR A 440 -19.21 7.41 -14.45
CA THR A 440 -18.56 6.96 -13.20
C THR A 440 -18.98 5.58 -12.71
N LEU A 441 -19.75 4.83 -13.51
CA LEU A 441 -20.20 3.46 -13.20
C LEU A 441 -19.94 2.56 -14.40
N VAL A 442 -19.12 1.53 -14.23
CA VAL A 442 -18.70 0.62 -15.32
C VAL A 442 -18.84 -0.83 -14.87
N ALA A 443 -19.40 -1.70 -15.70
CA ALA A 443 -19.43 -3.14 -15.49
C ALA A 443 -18.40 -3.82 -16.38
N ILE A 444 -17.51 -4.61 -15.76
CA ILE A 444 -16.39 -5.27 -16.42
C ILE A 444 -16.58 -6.78 -16.33
N PRO A 445 -16.75 -7.48 -17.47
CA PRO A 445 -16.92 -8.92 -17.50
C PRO A 445 -15.62 -9.66 -17.14
N LEU A 446 -15.76 -10.89 -16.68
CA LEU A 446 -14.62 -11.75 -16.32
C LEU A 446 -13.67 -11.96 -17.49
N SER A 447 -14.22 -12.17 -18.69
CA SER A 447 -13.50 -12.39 -19.95
C SER A 447 -12.59 -11.24 -20.35
N ALA A 448 -12.88 -10.00 -19.91
CA ALA A 448 -12.03 -8.84 -20.18
C ALA A 448 -10.66 -8.93 -19.51
N ASN A 449 -10.53 -9.80 -18.50
CA ASN A 449 -9.28 -10.07 -17.77
C ASN A 449 -8.53 -11.30 -18.30
N GLU A 450 -8.95 -11.85 -19.43
CA GLU A 450 -8.37 -13.04 -20.05
C GLU A 450 -7.62 -12.69 -21.34
N ASN A 451 -6.54 -13.43 -21.61
CA ASN A 451 -5.72 -13.26 -22.83
C ASN A 451 -5.34 -11.79 -23.08
N LEU A 452 -4.94 -11.09 -22.02
CA LEU A 452 -4.58 -9.69 -22.07
C LEU A 452 -3.45 -9.49 -23.09
N PRO A 453 -3.59 -8.53 -24.02
CA PRO A 453 -2.49 -8.20 -24.91
C PRO A 453 -1.35 -7.58 -24.08
N PRO A 454 -0.11 -7.64 -24.58
CA PRO A 454 0.97 -6.85 -24.03
C PRO A 454 0.58 -5.36 -23.97
N PHE A 455 1.10 -4.67 -22.97
CA PHE A 455 0.94 -3.23 -22.81
C PHE A 455 1.55 -2.52 -24.01
N GLU A 456 0.73 -1.74 -24.71
CA GLU A 456 1.19 -1.00 -25.87
C GLU A 456 2.14 0.11 -25.44
N THR A 457 3.28 0.20 -26.12
CA THR A 457 4.09 1.42 -26.18
C THR A 457 3.41 2.37 -27.17
N ARG A 458 2.84 3.46 -26.68
CA ARG A 458 2.21 4.51 -27.49
C ARG A 458 3.16 5.70 -27.63
N ASP A 459 2.99 6.49 -28.69
CA ASP A 459 3.66 7.79 -28.88
C ASP A 459 3.01 8.87 -27.98
N VAL A 460 2.87 8.56 -26.69
CA VAL A 460 2.34 9.44 -25.65
C VAL A 460 3.28 9.38 -24.45
N VAL A 461 3.34 10.47 -23.71
CA VAL A 461 3.96 10.49 -22.39
C VAL A 461 2.87 10.18 -21.35
N GLU A 462 3.13 9.20 -20.48
CA GLU A 462 2.21 8.86 -19.38
C GLU A 462 2.78 9.36 -18.05
N PHE A 463 2.05 10.28 -17.39
CA PHE A 463 2.31 10.71 -16.03
C PHE A 463 1.49 9.87 -15.05
N GLN A 464 2.13 9.45 -13.97
CA GLN A 464 1.51 8.69 -12.90
C GLN A 464 2.06 9.16 -11.55
N PHE A 465 1.17 9.33 -10.58
CA PHE A 465 1.56 9.56 -9.19
C PHE A 465 1.11 8.39 -8.32
N ALA A 466 2.09 7.67 -7.77
CA ALA A 466 1.88 6.62 -6.79
C ALA A 466 1.79 7.23 -5.40
N GLY A 467 0.64 7.83 -5.08
CA GLY A 467 0.33 8.41 -3.77
C GLY A 467 -1.17 8.45 -3.53
N GLN A 468 -1.59 8.74 -2.29
CA GLN A 468 -2.99 8.79 -1.90
C GLN A 468 -3.41 10.18 -1.45
N GLY A 469 -4.48 10.69 -2.05
CA GLY A 469 -5.12 11.96 -1.67
C GLY A 469 -4.34 13.22 -2.07
N GLN A 470 -3.34 13.05 -2.94
CA GLN A 470 -2.73 14.12 -3.71
C GLN A 470 -3.21 14.05 -5.16
N GLN A 471 -3.09 15.17 -5.86
CA GLN A 471 -3.35 15.28 -7.30
C GLN A 471 -2.14 15.89 -8.02
N MET A 472 -2.17 15.85 -9.35
CA MET A 472 -1.18 16.50 -10.20
C MET A 472 -1.83 17.47 -11.17
N LEU A 473 -1.12 18.55 -11.48
CA LEU A 473 -1.36 19.43 -12.62
C LEU A 473 -0.11 19.37 -13.51
N ILE A 474 -0.30 19.06 -14.79
CA ILE A 474 0.74 19.03 -15.82
C ILE A 474 0.49 20.21 -16.75
N GLU A 475 1.52 20.98 -17.04
CA GLU A 475 1.52 22.10 -17.97
C GLU A 475 2.58 21.86 -19.05
N ASN A 476 2.21 22.05 -20.31
CA ASN A 476 3.16 21.98 -21.43
C ASN A 476 3.79 23.36 -21.72
N TRP A 477 4.76 23.40 -22.64
CA TRP A 477 5.44 24.64 -23.05
C TRP A 477 4.55 25.64 -23.79
N ASP A 478 3.33 25.26 -24.18
CA ASP A 478 2.31 26.14 -24.76
C ASP A 478 1.32 26.66 -23.69
N GLU A 479 1.66 26.50 -22.40
CA GLU A 479 0.86 26.88 -21.21
C GLU A 479 -0.51 26.17 -21.14
N GLN A 480 -0.66 25.04 -21.83
CA GLN A 480 -1.86 24.22 -21.79
C GLN A 480 -1.77 23.21 -20.67
N ARG A 481 -2.87 23.05 -19.91
CA ARG A 481 -2.88 22.27 -18.68
C ARG A 481 -3.74 21.00 -18.78
N ILE A 482 -3.29 19.95 -18.12
CA ILE A 482 -4.09 18.75 -17.83
C ILE A 482 -3.86 18.31 -16.38
N GLY A 483 -4.94 18.00 -15.67
CA GLY A 483 -4.86 17.55 -14.28
C GLY A 483 -5.79 18.32 -13.36
N TYR A 484 -5.49 18.32 -12.06
CA TYR A 484 -6.27 19.02 -11.06
C TYR A 484 -5.73 20.45 -10.86
N ASP A 485 -6.49 21.44 -11.29
CA ASP A 485 -6.17 22.84 -11.06
C ASP A 485 -6.47 23.19 -9.58
N PHE A 486 -5.39 23.39 -8.81
CA PHE A 486 -5.45 23.69 -7.38
C PHE A 486 -6.02 25.09 -7.07
N GLU A 487 -6.08 26.00 -8.04
CA GLU A 487 -6.67 27.33 -7.85
C GLU A 487 -8.18 27.32 -8.06
N THR A 488 -8.63 26.61 -9.10
CA THR A 488 -10.06 26.52 -9.42
C THR A 488 -10.76 25.32 -8.76
N GLU A 489 -9.99 24.42 -8.13
CA GLU A 489 -10.43 23.17 -7.50
C GLU A 489 -11.19 22.25 -8.48
N ARG A 490 -10.71 22.16 -9.72
CA ARG A 490 -11.35 21.39 -10.80
C ARG A 490 -10.34 20.70 -11.69
N HIS A 491 -10.75 19.58 -12.27
CA HIS A 491 -9.97 18.97 -13.34
C HIS A 491 -10.06 19.81 -14.63
N VAL A 492 -8.91 20.01 -15.27
CA VAL A 492 -8.75 20.67 -16.56
C VAL A 492 -8.12 19.70 -17.56
N ASN A 493 -8.46 19.86 -18.84
CA ASN A 493 -7.82 19.16 -19.95
C ASN A 493 -7.86 20.07 -21.18
N GLU A 494 -6.81 20.89 -21.32
CA GLU A 494 -6.65 21.93 -22.34
C GLU A 494 -5.75 21.47 -23.50
N ILE A 495 -5.10 20.30 -23.35
CA ILE A 495 -4.19 19.73 -24.35
C ILE A 495 -4.97 18.82 -25.30
N GLU A 496 -4.90 19.12 -26.60
CA GLU A 496 -5.61 18.34 -27.62
C GLU A 496 -5.15 16.87 -27.65
N GLY A 497 -6.10 15.95 -27.57
CA GLY A 497 -5.84 14.50 -27.60
C GLY A 497 -5.28 13.92 -26.29
N ALA A 498 -5.11 14.73 -25.24
CA ALA A 498 -4.70 14.22 -23.94
C ALA A 498 -5.84 13.50 -23.19
N GLU A 499 -5.48 12.43 -22.48
CA GLU A 499 -6.43 11.55 -21.79
C GLU A 499 -6.23 11.59 -20.27
N ILE A 500 -7.33 11.70 -19.53
CA ILE A 500 -7.37 11.41 -18.09
C ILE A 500 -7.78 9.94 -17.96
N VAL A 501 -6.92 9.13 -17.36
CA VAL A 501 -7.12 7.69 -17.17
C VAL A 501 -7.30 7.41 -15.69
N PRO A 502 -8.54 7.26 -15.19
CA PRO A 502 -8.77 6.98 -13.78
C PRO A 502 -8.21 5.64 -13.34
N VAL A 503 -7.99 5.53 -12.04
CA VAL A 503 -7.50 4.33 -11.38
C VAL A 503 -8.60 3.78 -10.49
N PHE A 504 -8.86 2.46 -10.52
CA PHE A 504 -9.95 1.83 -9.76
C PHE A 504 -9.64 1.67 -8.26
N ASP A 505 -8.75 2.52 -7.74
CA ASP A 505 -8.20 2.46 -6.40
C ASP A 505 -8.58 3.68 -5.58
N VAL A 506 -8.63 3.47 -4.28
CA VAL A 506 -9.17 4.46 -3.36
C VAL A 506 -8.15 5.56 -3.13
N GLY A 507 -8.51 6.79 -3.49
CA GLY A 507 -7.69 7.98 -3.29
C GLY A 507 -6.45 8.07 -4.20
N ALA A 508 -6.27 7.15 -5.15
CA ALA A 508 -5.23 7.25 -6.15
C ALA A 508 -5.62 8.31 -7.21
N PRO A 509 -4.72 9.24 -7.57
CA PRO A 509 -5.00 10.18 -8.64
C PRO A 509 -5.05 9.48 -10.00
N PRO A 510 -5.73 10.08 -11.00
CA PRO A 510 -5.68 9.60 -12.37
C PRO A 510 -4.25 9.57 -12.94
N ARG A 511 -4.04 8.72 -13.94
CA ARG A 511 -2.90 8.83 -14.85
C ARG A 511 -3.26 9.82 -15.96
N TYR A 512 -2.26 10.52 -16.48
CA TYR A 512 -2.44 11.47 -17.58
C TYR A 512 -1.61 11.05 -18.76
N ARG A 513 -2.23 10.96 -19.94
CA ARG A 513 -1.52 10.66 -21.19
C ARG A 513 -1.53 11.88 -22.08
N VAL A 514 -0.35 12.33 -22.45
CA VAL A 514 -0.17 13.54 -23.26
C VAL A 514 0.46 13.13 -24.60
N PRO A 515 -0.21 13.38 -25.74
CA PRO A 515 0.37 13.17 -27.05
C PRO A 515 1.61 14.05 -27.24
N VAL A 516 2.66 13.48 -27.83
CA VAL A 516 3.88 14.23 -28.13
C VAL A 516 4.29 13.97 -29.58
N SER A 517 4.51 15.04 -30.35
CA SER A 517 4.83 14.94 -31.78
C SER A 517 6.33 14.86 -32.06
N ASN A 518 7.19 15.07 -31.05
CA ASN A 518 8.64 14.95 -31.18
C ASN A 518 9.28 14.63 -29.81
N THR A 519 9.92 13.47 -29.69
CA THR A 519 10.71 13.03 -28.52
C THR A 519 12.19 12.84 -28.87
N ASP A 520 12.65 13.44 -29.98
CA ASP A 520 13.98 13.21 -30.55
C ASP A 520 15.10 13.45 -29.53
N LYS A 521 16.17 12.65 -29.68
CA LYS A 521 17.36 12.61 -28.82
C LYS A 521 17.96 14.00 -28.61
N ILE A 522 18.47 14.22 -27.39
CA ILE A 522 19.39 15.32 -27.07
C ILE A 522 20.61 15.19 -28.00
N ALA A 523 20.76 16.11 -28.96
CA ALA A 523 21.90 16.13 -29.87
C ALA A 523 22.44 17.55 -30.07
N GLY A 524 23.60 17.83 -29.49
CA GLY A 524 24.39 19.04 -29.78
C GLY A 524 23.98 20.30 -29.00
N ASN A 525 24.16 21.46 -29.65
CA ASN A 525 24.10 22.80 -29.04
C ASN A 525 22.68 23.33 -28.78
N ASP A 526 21.64 22.52 -28.94
CA ASP A 526 20.23 22.94 -28.83
C ASP A 526 19.68 22.89 -27.38
N PHE A 527 20.56 22.88 -26.38
CA PHE A 527 20.20 22.77 -24.96
C PHE A 527 19.11 23.76 -24.51
N ASP A 528 19.15 25.01 -25.02
CA ASP A 528 18.12 26.03 -24.75
C ASP A 528 16.74 25.64 -25.28
N LYS A 529 16.68 24.88 -26.38
CA LYS A 529 15.44 24.36 -26.96
C LYS A 529 14.83 23.26 -26.08
N PHE A 530 15.67 22.43 -25.44
CA PHE A 530 15.21 21.39 -24.51
C PHE A 530 14.64 21.99 -23.22
N LEU A 531 15.27 23.05 -22.70
CA LEU A 531 14.73 23.81 -21.57
C LEU A 531 13.38 24.44 -21.88
N GLY A 532 13.20 24.94 -23.10
CA GLY A 532 11.92 25.49 -23.57
C GLY A 532 10.82 24.45 -23.85
N GLN A 533 11.09 23.15 -23.70
CA GLN A 533 10.15 22.06 -24.00
C GLN A 533 9.92 21.12 -22.81
N MET A 534 9.96 21.65 -21.58
CA MET A 534 9.70 20.86 -20.38
C MET A 534 8.21 20.81 -20.05
N PHE A 535 7.73 19.69 -19.52
CA PHE A 535 6.46 19.68 -18.80
C PHE A 535 6.68 20.18 -17.39
N GLY A 536 5.97 21.23 -16.99
CA GLY A 536 5.84 21.60 -15.58
C GLY A 536 4.87 20.65 -14.88
N VAL A 537 5.25 20.10 -13.74
CA VAL A 537 4.41 19.20 -12.94
C VAL A 537 4.29 19.73 -11.53
N THR A 538 3.07 20.06 -11.14
CA THR A 538 2.73 20.44 -9.76
C THR A 538 2.00 19.30 -9.08
N VAL A 539 2.51 18.83 -7.94
CA VAL A 539 1.86 17.86 -7.06
C VAL A 539 1.38 18.58 -5.80
N GLY A 540 0.16 18.30 -5.36
CA GLY A 540 -0.40 18.92 -4.16
C GLY A 540 -1.47 18.07 -3.48
N ALA A 541 -1.64 18.27 -2.17
CA ALA A 541 -2.71 17.62 -1.40
C ALA A 541 -4.09 18.24 -1.73
N LEU A 542 -5.14 17.40 -1.71
CA LEU A 542 -6.52 17.88 -1.86
C LEU A 542 -6.98 18.69 -0.63
N PRO A 543 -7.81 19.74 -0.82
CA PRO A 543 -8.36 20.52 0.28
C PRO A 543 -9.06 19.65 1.34
N GLY A 544 -8.74 19.87 2.62
CA GLY A 544 -9.39 19.20 3.75
C GLY A 544 -8.93 17.76 4.03
N GLN A 545 -7.98 17.21 3.28
CA GLN A 545 -7.38 15.92 3.63
C GLN A 545 -6.28 16.08 4.69
N ALA A 546 -6.44 15.38 5.81
CA ALA A 546 -5.40 15.20 6.82
C ALA A 546 -4.93 13.75 6.78
N PHE A 547 -3.64 13.53 6.52
CA PHE A 547 -3.06 12.19 6.52
C PHE A 547 -2.39 11.93 7.88
N GLU A 548 -2.79 10.86 8.57
CA GLU A 548 -2.14 10.44 9.82
C GLU A 548 -0.71 9.92 9.60
N ARG A 549 -0.37 9.59 8.35
CA ARG A 549 0.97 9.19 7.91
C ARG A 549 1.09 9.41 6.40
N GLN A 550 1.90 10.35 5.95
CA GLN A 550 2.32 10.40 4.56
C GLN A 550 3.20 9.17 4.29
N ALA A 551 2.74 8.26 3.45
CA ALA A 551 3.63 7.30 2.81
C ALA A 551 4.48 8.06 1.79
N ASP A 552 5.72 7.61 1.57
CA ASP A 552 6.56 8.13 0.50
C ASP A 552 5.83 7.91 -0.83
N ALA A 553 5.54 9.00 -1.55
CA ALA A 553 4.89 8.96 -2.85
C ALA A 553 5.92 9.13 -3.97
N THR A 554 5.58 8.61 -5.14
CA THR A 554 6.46 8.67 -6.31
C THR A 554 5.74 9.21 -7.53
N LEU A 555 6.31 10.25 -8.13
CA LEU A 555 5.95 10.75 -9.45
C LEU A 555 6.74 9.97 -10.51
N PHE A 556 6.05 9.42 -11.49
CA PHE A 556 6.62 8.78 -12.67
C PHE A 556 6.16 9.51 -13.92
N MET A 557 7.08 9.64 -14.88
CA MET A 557 6.77 9.98 -16.25
C MET A 557 7.43 8.95 -17.18
N ARG A 558 6.60 8.23 -17.93
CA ARG A 558 7.04 7.22 -18.90
C ARG A 558 6.92 7.79 -20.31
N ALA A 559 8.03 7.83 -21.02
CA ALA A 559 8.10 8.07 -22.45
C ALA A 559 8.35 6.74 -23.20
N SER A 560 8.53 6.80 -24.52
CA SER A 560 8.73 5.61 -25.36
C SER A 560 10.04 4.85 -25.07
N LYS A 561 11.08 5.56 -24.61
CA LYS A 561 12.45 5.01 -24.46
C LYS A 561 13.10 5.30 -23.11
N ALA A 562 12.42 6.05 -22.24
CA ALA A 562 12.91 6.31 -20.90
C ALA A 562 11.76 6.47 -19.89
N ILE A 563 12.09 6.26 -18.62
CA ILE A 563 11.22 6.57 -17.49
C ILE A 563 12.01 7.46 -16.53
N ALA A 564 11.45 8.61 -16.17
CA ALA A 564 12.02 9.50 -15.18
C ALA A 564 11.01 9.83 -14.09
N GLY A 565 11.50 10.33 -12.96
CA GLY A 565 10.59 10.71 -11.89
C GLY A 565 11.27 11.10 -10.59
N PHE A 566 10.41 11.33 -9.61
CA PHE A 566 10.76 11.84 -8.30
C PHE A 566 10.10 10.97 -7.22
N GLY A 567 10.89 10.31 -6.39
CA GLY A 567 10.44 9.49 -5.25
C GLY A 567 10.58 10.21 -3.92
N ASN A 568 10.11 9.59 -2.85
CA ASN A 568 10.15 10.13 -1.47
C ASN A 568 9.48 11.50 -1.32
N ILE A 569 8.40 11.72 -2.08
CA ILE A 569 7.61 12.95 -2.01
C ILE A 569 6.71 12.88 -0.78
N ASN A 570 6.81 13.86 0.11
CA ASN A 570 6.08 13.89 1.37
C ASN A 570 5.57 15.30 1.70
N LEU A 571 4.36 15.62 1.19
CA LEU A 571 3.81 16.99 1.19
C LEU A 571 2.90 17.25 2.39
N ALA A 572 3.26 18.24 3.22
CA ALA A 572 2.39 18.76 4.27
C ALA A 572 1.04 19.28 3.70
N PRO A 573 -0.02 19.42 4.52
CA PRO A 573 -1.27 20.02 4.06
C PRO A 573 -1.03 21.41 3.45
N ASN A 574 -1.55 21.62 2.24
CA ASN A 574 -1.38 22.82 1.40
C ASN A 574 0.04 23.05 0.85
N GLU A 575 1.00 22.16 1.11
CA GLU A 575 2.29 22.18 0.42
C GLU A 575 2.11 21.71 -1.02
N LYS A 576 2.81 22.38 -1.94
CA LYS A 576 2.93 21.97 -3.34
C LYS A 576 4.38 21.59 -3.61
N PHE A 577 4.57 20.64 -4.53
CA PHE A 577 5.87 20.25 -5.03
C PHE A 577 5.89 20.37 -6.54
N GLU A 578 6.84 21.15 -7.03
CA GLU A 578 6.95 21.55 -8.43
C GLU A 578 8.26 21.05 -9.00
N VAL A 579 8.17 20.38 -10.15
CA VAL A 579 9.30 19.83 -10.89
C VAL A 579 9.03 20.01 -12.38
N ALA A 580 10.07 19.84 -13.20
CA ALA A 580 9.88 19.75 -14.63
C ALA A 580 10.52 18.49 -15.22
N ILE A 581 9.87 17.90 -16.22
CA ILE A 581 10.37 16.69 -16.91
C ILE A 581 10.26 16.89 -18.43
N HIS A 582 11.33 16.63 -19.15
CA HIS A 582 11.35 16.73 -20.62
C HIS A 582 10.55 15.58 -21.25
N PRO A 583 9.78 15.76 -22.34
CA PRO A 583 9.01 14.72 -23.03
C PRO A 583 9.74 13.41 -23.35
N SER A 584 11.07 13.44 -23.50
CA SER A 584 11.88 12.24 -23.72
C SER A 584 12.03 11.36 -22.46
N ALA A 585 11.74 11.88 -21.27
CA ALA A 585 12.07 11.31 -19.97
C ALA A 585 13.57 11.09 -19.70
N GLU A 586 14.45 11.75 -20.47
CA GLU A 586 15.90 11.69 -20.29
C GLU A 586 16.45 12.90 -19.54
N MET A 587 15.58 13.83 -19.12
CA MET A 587 15.97 15.06 -18.45
C MET A 587 14.90 15.50 -17.46
N VAL A 588 15.35 15.87 -16.26
CA VAL A 588 14.53 16.36 -15.16
C VAL A 588 15.14 17.60 -14.53
N TYR A 589 14.27 18.41 -13.94
CA TYR A 589 14.58 19.66 -13.29
C TYR A 589 13.93 19.73 -11.92
N LEU A 590 14.73 20.11 -10.91
CA LEU A 590 14.29 20.30 -9.54
C LEU A 590 14.58 21.73 -9.09
N HIS A 591 13.53 22.47 -8.75
CA HIS A 591 13.65 23.83 -8.25
C HIS A 591 14.15 23.85 -6.79
N SER A 592 15.07 24.75 -6.48
CA SER A 592 15.76 24.85 -5.19
C SER A 592 14.94 25.42 -4.05
N ALA A 593 13.86 26.15 -4.35
CA ALA A 593 12.95 26.67 -3.34
C ALA A 593 12.08 25.58 -2.69
N THR A 594 12.18 24.33 -3.14
CA THR A 594 11.46 23.22 -2.53
C THR A 594 12.03 22.84 -1.17
N THR A 595 11.15 22.61 -0.19
CA THR A 595 11.50 22.00 1.10
C THR A 595 11.67 20.49 1.03
N GLN A 596 11.27 19.88 -0.09
CA GLN A 596 11.36 18.44 -0.32
C GLN A 596 12.79 18.04 -0.68
N LYS A 597 13.19 16.83 -0.28
CA LYS A 597 14.48 16.22 -0.68
C LYS A 597 14.19 14.91 -1.41
N PRO A 598 13.65 14.99 -2.65
CA PRO A 598 13.18 13.81 -3.35
C PRO A 598 14.36 12.90 -3.74
N GLU A 599 14.04 11.62 -3.96
CA GLU A 599 14.86 10.77 -4.82
C GLU A 599 14.60 11.18 -6.27
N ILE A 600 15.63 11.27 -7.10
CA ILE A 600 15.49 11.47 -8.56
C ILE A 600 15.92 10.18 -9.24
N PHE A 601 15.12 9.66 -10.17
CA PHE A 601 15.52 8.51 -10.98
C PHE A 601 15.32 8.73 -12.47
N LEU A 602 16.23 8.14 -13.27
CA LEU A 602 16.13 8.05 -14.72
C LEU A 602 16.49 6.63 -15.15
N ALA A 603 15.63 5.99 -15.93
CA ALA A 603 15.82 4.66 -16.50
C ALA A 603 15.79 4.74 -18.02
N VAL A 604 16.85 4.28 -18.67
CA VAL A 604 17.03 4.34 -20.13
C VAL A 604 17.50 3.00 -20.66
N ASP A 605 17.02 2.61 -21.83
CA ASP A 605 17.53 1.45 -22.59
C ASP A 605 18.10 1.92 -23.93
N ASP A 606 19.30 1.45 -24.25
CA ASP A 606 19.96 1.69 -25.53
C ASP A 606 19.95 0.40 -26.35
N GLU A 607 19.08 0.39 -27.36
CA GLU A 607 18.93 -0.72 -28.29
C GLU A 607 20.18 -0.92 -29.18
N GLU A 608 21.00 0.11 -29.42
CA GLU A 608 22.21 -0.03 -30.25
C GLU A 608 23.30 -0.81 -29.49
N THR A 609 23.50 -0.47 -28.22
CA THR A 609 24.51 -1.13 -27.37
C THR A 609 23.98 -2.36 -26.65
N GLN A 610 22.65 -2.59 -26.67
CA GLN A 610 21.96 -3.64 -25.91
C GLN A 610 22.25 -3.54 -24.40
N GLN A 611 22.18 -2.32 -23.88
CA GLN A 611 22.44 -1.99 -22.48
C GLN A 611 21.37 -1.06 -21.93
N GLY A 612 20.99 -1.28 -20.67
CA GLY A 612 20.07 -0.43 -19.93
C GLY A 612 20.71 0.11 -18.66
N TYR A 613 20.28 1.29 -18.25
CA TYR A 613 20.78 1.96 -17.05
C TYR A 613 19.64 2.53 -16.22
N ILE A 614 19.76 2.40 -14.91
CA ILE A 614 18.94 3.10 -13.92
C ILE A 614 19.88 3.95 -13.07
N TYR A 615 19.66 5.26 -13.07
CA TYR A 615 20.37 6.23 -12.23
C TYR A 615 19.42 6.67 -11.12
N GLU A 616 19.87 6.58 -9.87
CA GLU A 616 19.11 6.97 -8.68
C GLU A 616 19.93 7.94 -7.83
N LEU A 617 19.49 9.20 -7.76
CA LEU A 617 20.08 10.24 -6.93
C LEU A 617 19.25 10.41 -5.66
N SER A 618 19.91 10.45 -4.51
CA SER A 618 19.27 10.57 -3.20
C SER A 618 20.12 11.40 -2.25
N ASN A 619 19.59 11.71 -1.06
CA ASN A 619 20.26 12.54 -0.05
C ASN A 619 20.73 13.89 -0.62
N LEU A 620 19.85 14.53 -1.40
CA LEU A 620 20.16 15.81 -2.05
C LEU A 620 20.38 16.91 -1.01
N GLU A 621 21.52 17.58 -1.12
CA GLU A 621 21.85 18.81 -0.38
C GLU A 621 22.13 19.90 -1.41
N LEU A 622 21.07 20.63 -1.76
CA LEU A 622 21.11 21.75 -2.69
C LEU A 622 21.43 23.04 -1.95
N VAL A 623 22.12 23.96 -2.64
CA VAL A 623 22.34 25.31 -2.14
C VAL A 623 21.07 26.14 -2.38
N GLU A 624 20.76 27.01 -1.42
CA GLU A 624 19.58 27.87 -1.53
C GLU A 624 19.69 28.78 -2.76
N GLY A 625 18.66 28.76 -3.62
CA GLY A 625 18.63 29.53 -4.86
C GLY A 625 19.34 28.90 -6.06
N THR A 626 19.82 27.65 -5.97
CA THR A 626 20.43 26.92 -7.09
C THR A 626 19.63 25.70 -7.51
N ASP A 627 19.04 25.74 -8.70
CA ASP A 627 18.22 24.64 -9.20
C ASP A 627 19.08 23.49 -9.71
N LEU A 628 18.59 22.26 -9.62
CA LEU A 628 19.31 21.06 -10.04
C LEU A 628 18.73 20.52 -11.33
N MET A 629 19.63 20.21 -12.26
CA MET A 629 19.28 19.54 -13.50
C MET A 629 20.04 18.23 -13.64
N VAL A 630 19.30 17.21 -14.05
CA VAL A 630 19.83 15.86 -14.25
C VAL A 630 19.38 15.39 -15.62
N MET A 631 20.32 14.96 -16.46
CA MET A 631 20.02 14.48 -17.81
C MET A 631 20.90 13.30 -18.19
N VAL A 632 20.43 12.51 -19.15
CA VAL A 632 21.19 11.44 -19.80
C VAL A 632 21.60 11.90 -21.19
N ASP A 633 22.89 11.82 -21.50
CA ASP A 633 23.46 12.04 -22.84
C ASP A 633 24.11 10.73 -23.30
N GLY A 634 23.43 10.02 -24.21
CA GLY A 634 23.77 8.64 -24.54
C GLY A 634 23.60 7.72 -23.33
N LEU A 635 24.71 7.27 -22.74
CA LEU A 635 24.75 6.45 -21.52
C LEU A 635 25.47 7.15 -20.36
N ASP A 636 25.86 8.42 -20.54
CA ASP A 636 26.51 9.22 -19.51
C ASP A 636 25.44 10.03 -18.77
N LEU A 637 25.49 10.00 -17.44
CA LEU A 637 24.68 10.90 -16.60
C LEU A 637 25.39 12.24 -16.47
N ILE A 638 24.67 13.30 -16.78
CA ILE A 638 25.13 14.69 -16.64
C ILE A 638 24.32 15.36 -15.54
N VAL A 639 25.02 15.94 -14.57
CA VAL A 639 24.44 16.66 -13.44
C VAL A 639 25.11 18.03 -13.32
N PHE A 640 24.31 19.09 -13.19
CA PHE A 640 24.83 20.44 -12.93
C PHE A 640 23.77 21.34 -12.29
N SER A 641 24.25 22.30 -11.50
CA SER A 641 23.45 23.35 -10.89
C SER A 641 23.23 24.49 -11.88
N VAL A 642 22.04 25.08 -11.90
CA VAL A 642 21.74 26.26 -12.71
C VAL A 642 21.20 27.39 -11.84
N ALA A 643 21.59 28.64 -12.14
CA ALA A 643 20.83 29.80 -11.70
C ALA A 643 19.41 29.63 -12.23
N GLY A 644 18.40 29.72 -11.36
CA GLY A 644 17.01 29.45 -11.71
C GLY A 644 16.60 30.12 -13.03
N LEU A 645 15.77 29.46 -13.82
CA LEU A 645 15.29 29.98 -15.09
C LEU A 645 14.47 31.27 -14.83
N ASP A 646 15.05 32.44 -15.15
CA ASP A 646 14.34 33.72 -15.16
C ASP A 646 13.64 33.88 -16.52
N GLU A 647 12.38 34.32 -16.54
CA GLU A 647 11.55 34.43 -17.77
C GLU A 647 12.22 35.31 -18.85
N ASP A 648 13.04 36.28 -18.42
CA ASP A 648 13.68 37.26 -19.29
C ASP A 648 15.15 36.93 -19.67
N ALA A 649 15.74 35.88 -19.10
CA ALA A 649 17.13 35.50 -19.37
C ALA A 649 17.44 34.02 -19.04
N PRO A 650 17.40 33.08 -20.01
CA PRO A 650 17.73 31.67 -19.80
C PRO A 650 19.25 31.43 -19.74
N THR A 651 20.01 32.33 -19.12
CA THR A 651 21.47 32.15 -19.00
C THR A 651 21.79 31.25 -17.81
N VAL A 652 22.14 30.01 -18.13
CA VAL A 652 22.65 29.01 -17.19
C VAL A 652 23.95 29.51 -16.57
N THR A 653 23.88 30.13 -15.40
CA THR A 653 25.06 30.51 -14.62
C THR A 653 25.26 29.43 -13.57
N PRO A 654 26.34 28.63 -13.61
CA PRO A 654 26.46 27.51 -12.68
C PRO A 654 26.95 28.01 -11.31
N LEU A 655 26.26 27.57 -10.24
CA LEU A 655 26.44 28.06 -8.86
C LEU A 655 26.65 26.90 -7.88
N ASP A 656 27.46 27.14 -6.84
CA ASP A 656 27.81 26.40 -5.61
C ASP A 656 27.70 24.86 -5.51
N SER A 657 28.52 24.25 -4.64
CA SER A 657 28.63 22.79 -4.59
C SER A 657 27.40 22.11 -4.02
N SER A 658 26.77 21.25 -4.82
CA SER A 658 25.69 20.36 -4.38
C SER A 658 26.26 18.98 -4.08
N THR A 659 25.78 18.35 -3.00
CA THR A 659 26.14 16.97 -2.68
C THR A 659 24.96 16.02 -2.76
N TYR A 660 25.21 14.83 -3.29
CA TYR A 660 24.22 13.77 -3.42
C TYR A 660 24.84 12.38 -3.30
N SER A 661 24.01 11.39 -2.97
CA SER A 661 24.29 9.98 -3.17
C SER A 661 23.82 9.57 -4.57
N LEU A 662 24.59 8.73 -5.27
CA LEU A 662 24.24 8.16 -6.56
C LEU A 662 24.37 6.65 -6.53
N ARG A 663 23.34 5.96 -7.03
CA ARG A 663 23.38 4.54 -7.40
C ARG A 663 23.17 4.44 -8.91
N VAL A 664 24.01 3.65 -9.57
CA VAL A 664 23.85 3.33 -10.99
C VAL A 664 23.75 1.83 -11.13
N THR A 665 22.70 1.38 -11.79
CA THR A 665 22.46 -0.03 -12.08
C THR A 665 22.49 -0.24 -13.59
N LYS A 666 23.37 -1.12 -14.06
CA LYS A 666 23.48 -1.53 -15.47
C LYS A 666 22.81 -2.89 -15.68
N MET A 667 22.10 -3.00 -16.80
CA MET A 667 21.47 -4.22 -17.32
C MET A 667 22.04 -4.54 -18.70
N ASP A 668 22.46 -5.79 -18.93
CA ASP A 668 22.71 -6.30 -20.28
C ASP A 668 22.52 -7.83 -20.33
N ALA A 669 22.80 -8.44 -21.48
CA ALA A 669 22.69 -9.89 -21.66
C ALA A 669 23.58 -10.72 -20.70
N SER A 670 24.61 -10.13 -20.08
CA SER A 670 25.46 -10.80 -19.10
C SER A 670 24.88 -10.80 -17.68
N GLY A 671 23.94 -9.89 -17.39
CA GLY A 671 23.26 -9.79 -16.10
C GLY A 671 23.10 -8.35 -15.63
N GLN A 672 23.03 -8.20 -14.31
CA GLN A 672 22.92 -6.92 -13.61
C GLN A 672 24.23 -6.62 -12.88
N ALA A 673 24.63 -5.35 -12.92
CA ALA A 673 25.74 -4.83 -12.12
C ALA A 673 25.36 -3.47 -11.53
N SER A 674 25.86 -3.16 -10.34
CA SER A 674 25.59 -1.88 -9.70
C SER A 674 26.87 -1.22 -9.18
N ALA A 675 26.83 0.10 -9.10
CA ALA A 675 27.86 0.92 -8.49
C ALA A 675 27.21 2.03 -7.67
N ARG A 676 27.87 2.46 -6.61
CA ARG A 676 27.35 3.46 -5.70
C ARG A 676 28.41 4.46 -5.27
N SER A 677 27.99 5.70 -5.05
CA SER A 677 28.71 6.70 -4.28
C SER A 677 27.76 7.32 -3.26
N THR A 678 28.20 7.43 -2.01
CA THR A 678 27.40 8.02 -0.93
C THR A 678 27.54 9.53 -0.85
N LYS A 679 28.58 10.09 -1.48
CA LYS A 679 28.80 11.53 -1.52
C LYS A 679 29.56 11.90 -2.81
N LEU A 680 28.82 12.41 -3.78
CA LEU A 680 29.35 13.09 -4.96
C LEU A 680 29.20 14.59 -4.77
N GLU A 681 30.24 15.32 -5.12
CA GLU A 681 30.28 16.78 -5.07
C GLU A 681 30.39 17.30 -6.50
N VAL A 682 29.40 18.09 -6.92
CA VAL A 682 29.45 18.83 -8.18
C VAL A 682 29.90 20.23 -7.83
N ARG A 683 31.00 20.72 -8.41
CA ARG A 683 31.52 22.05 -8.09
C ARG A 683 30.73 23.13 -8.82
N ALA A 684 30.71 24.32 -8.22
CA ALA A 684 30.21 25.53 -8.86
C ALA A 684 30.87 25.73 -10.23
N GLY A 685 30.10 26.09 -11.25
CA GLY A 685 30.63 26.37 -12.58
C GLY A 685 30.81 25.16 -13.49
N GLU A 686 30.74 23.94 -12.98
CA GLU A 686 31.21 22.74 -13.68
C GLU A 686 30.07 21.83 -14.14
N LYS A 687 30.11 21.39 -15.41
CA LYS A 687 29.29 20.27 -15.88
C LYS A 687 29.94 18.99 -15.42
N THR A 688 29.18 18.13 -14.76
CA THR A 688 29.73 16.89 -14.24
C THR A 688 29.21 15.71 -15.04
N ARG A 689 30.13 14.95 -15.63
CA ARG A 689 29.85 13.67 -16.28
C ARG A 689 30.17 12.54 -15.30
N VAL A 690 29.17 11.74 -14.98
CA VAL A 690 29.37 10.62 -14.05
C VAL A 690 29.71 9.36 -14.83
N ARG A 691 30.83 8.70 -14.46
CA ARG A 691 31.26 7.43 -15.07
C ARG A 691 31.51 6.37 -14.02
N VAL A 692 31.01 5.16 -14.25
CA VAL A 692 31.26 4.05 -13.34
C VAL A 692 32.67 3.50 -13.58
N LYS A 693 33.57 3.69 -12.60
CA LYS A 693 34.97 3.22 -12.68
C LYS A 693 35.05 1.70 -12.61
N GLN A 694 34.30 1.13 -11.69
CA GLN A 694 34.30 -0.30 -11.42
C GLN A 694 32.87 -0.74 -11.10
N TRP A 695 32.41 -1.77 -11.78
CA TRP A 695 31.13 -2.40 -11.51
C TRP A 695 31.25 -3.43 -10.38
N GLY A 696 30.24 -3.46 -9.51
CA GLY A 696 30.05 -4.53 -8.54
C GLY A 696 29.35 -5.73 -9.20
N ASN A 697 29.55 -6.93 -8.65
CA ASN A 697 28.87 -8.13 -9.14
C ASN A 697 27.59 -8.34 -8.31
N ASP A 698 26.42 -8.12 -8.90
CA ASP A 698 25.13 -8.18 -8.21
C ASP A 698 24.49 -9.59 -8.22
N ASN A 699 25.30 -10.66 -8.27
CA ASN A 699 24.80 -12.05 -8.26
C ASN A 699 24.12 -12.46 -6.92
N THR A 700 23.92 -11.54 -6.00
CA THR A 700 23.28 -11.73 -4.69
C THR A 700 21.94 -11.00 -4.64
N ARG A 701 20.87 -11.69 -5.07
CA ARG A 701 19.50 -11.29 -4.72
C ARG A 701 19.38 -11.14 -3.19
N ALA A 702 18.81 -10.01 -2.79
CA ALA A 702 18.28 -9.70 -1.46
C ALA A 702 19.30 -9.66 -0.30
N GLY A 703 19.57 -8.44 0.17
CA GLY A 703 20.03 -8.22 1.55
C GLY A 703 21.46 -7.70 1.68
N ASN A 704 21.58 -6.37 1.61
CA ASN A 704 22.47 -5.55 2.43
C ASN A 704 23.81 -6.20 2.83
N ARG A 705 24.79 -6.14 1.92
CA ARG A 705 26.21 -6.14 2.29
C ARG A 705 26.90 -5.05 1.50
N ASP A 706 27.29 -3.98 2.19
CA ASP A 706 28.06 -2.82 1.67
C ASP A 706 29.44 -3.20 1.04
N GLY A 707 29.73 -4.48 0.79
CA GLY A 707 31.03 -4.99 0.37
C GLY A 707 31.17 -5.37 -1.11
N ASP A 708 30.06 -5.47 -1.87
CA ASP A 708 30.06 -5.97 -3.26
C ASP A 708 29.59 -4.92 -4.30
N GLU A 709 29.21 -3.70 -3.88
CA GLU A 709 28.82 -2.62 -4.80
C GLU A 709 30.06 -1.97 -5.46
N GLY A 710 29.95 -1.67 -6.76
CA GLY A 710 31.03 -1.04 -7.55
C GLY A 710 31.34 0.40 -7.14
N VAL A 711 32.48 0.92 -7.63
CA VAL A 711 32.94 2.28 -7.35
C VAL A 711 32.60 3.22 -8.50
N ILE A 712 31.94 4.32 -8.19
CA ILE A 712 31.67 5.42 -9.13
C ILE A 712 32.83 6.43 -9.06
N GLU A 713 33.32 6.88 -10.23
CA GLU A 713 34.17 8.06 -10.33
C GLU A 713 33.44 9.19 -11.05
N VAL A 714 33.79 10.42 -10.70
CA VAL A 714 33.23 11.60 -11.33
C VAL A 714 34.29 12.25 -12.20
N GLU A 715 33.95 12.46 -13.47
CA GLU A 715 34.75 13.21 -14.42
C GLU A 715 34.10 14.59 -14.59
N VAL A 716 34.83 15.64 -14.20
CA VAL A 716 34.43 17.02 -14.50
C VAL A 716 34.67 17.25 -15.99
N ILE A 717 33.63 17.70 -16.70
CA ILE A 717 33.71 18.07 -18.11
C ILE A 717 33.53 19.58 -18.25
N GLU A 718 34.28 20.18 -19.19
CA GLU A 718 34.20 21.62 -19.50
C GLU A 718 32.88 22.02 -20.17
#